data_AF-A0A5E4HF61-F1
#
_entry.id   AF-A0A5E4HF61-F1
#
_cell.length_a   1.000
_cell.length_b   1.000
_cell.length_c   1.000
_cell.angle_alpha   90.00
_cell.angle_beta   90.00
_cell.angle_gamma   90.00
#
_symmetry.space_group_name_H-M   'P 1'
#
loop_
_entity.id
_entity.type
_entity.pdbx_description
1 polymer ?
#
loop_
_entity_poly.entity_id
_entity_poly.type
_entity_poly.pdbx_seq_one_letter_code
_entity_poly.pdbx_strand_id
1 'polypeptide(L)'
;MEMGFWEAFWVLILLVTAASLSSAADCGGAVSCGCGDTVTSDYVLADDLQCLGDALSVGADDVTLDCGLHRISGNRSGCGIVLSDVAGVTVKNCVVANFTYGILVESSVIPTTTTTTTTTTTTTIPHGGYSVQGLTRNSSEHNLILNNTLESDFFGIYLIGSSNNTLSNNTITYRNLSGLCGQPYYTWVGMNGFLWCGNLSQITGIYLNQSEENMISGNTVDYGNASFYTPYGGGTIDGFIGYGIYLNSSSKNNISGNVVTLSYFNLTGGNSIVNVVAVMLGYSQENRIENNRVDFGDGEVQSSNIMYGISLRVSDNNVILNNTVTGGNFSISYVYLGSSVFVYGISLSEASRNNMIAENNVTSASKGIQLSTLASSNTIRSNSLKYNAYGISCGESSYAHNNTIENNTLQFNSNTGISVNGENNTVRWNNLSSNADAITVSDKNNVVDANTLLSNEGNGISAIGNTIISNNAVLNNAGYGIYTTTCTPGQFGQYSPTCILIENNTVYSNGLYGIYAARGMIKLNNVTSNYGGGIFIRDGSAVENKINFNLGDGLLAYFCSTCNITQNTLNSNSYGGITLLASRYDSVENNVVVGGKYGILLTISTWNLGSEGISTNNMVRNNTVISSSTGIASLTYASYENTVVNNTITGNQSIPRYPHSGISIQYSYGLNKILDNKVSNEGYGIYVENSKTNTIAGNTVNTSEYGLYLYGTANSNTIENNTMNYNSYGISISDYSNTNRIKRNTLTNNTYGIQAITSSNNTLRDNNITEGQTGIYIMLSSNNTLANNTVRLNEDGVQFVFSSNNNRMENNTITSNNQNGIYIANSSGNGLNGNVVCFSNQTLGYYDIQNQMPNSGSGNTCDYYQNWNDTGAIGCARRCTYSTSQTLTLNPGWNLIAICQETPA
;
A
#
# COMPACT_ATOMS: atom_id res chain seq x y z
N MET A 1 5.28 -66.67 66.32
CA MET A 1 5.98 -65.79 67.27
C MET A 1 5.15 -64.53 67.33
N GLU A 2 4.05 -64.59 68.09
CA GLU A 2 3.83 -63.97 69.42
C GLU A 2 3.14 -62.59 69.22
N MET A 3 1.83 -62.46 69.47
CA MET A 3 1.19 -62.14 70.77
C MET A 3 1.70 -60.78 71.32
N GLY A 4 0.95 -59.68 71.53
CA GLY A 4 -0.46 -59.46 71.92
C GLY A 4 -0.52 -59.02 73.39
N PHE A 5 -0.83 -57.75 73.72
CA PHE A 5 -1.28 -57.21 75.03
C PHE A 5 -1.79 -55.75 74.84
N TRP A 6 -3.12 -55.47 74.78
CA TRP A 6 -4.06 -54.96 75.81
C TRP A 6 -3.76 -53.54 76.33
N GLU A 7 -4.59 -52.50 76.05
CA GLU A 7 -5.90 -52.11 76.65
C GLU A 7 -5.80 -51.24 77.92
N ALA A 8 -6.58 -50.13 77.90
CA ALA A 8 -7.19 -49.36 79.01
C ALA A 8 -6.71 -47.90 79.17
N PHE A 9 -7.51 -46.95 78.67
CA PHE A 9 -8.34 -46.10 79.54
C PHE A 9 -9.36 -45.30 78.70
N TRP A 10 -10.60 -45.79 78.67
CA TRP A 10 -11.79 -45.00 78.35
C TRP A 10 -12.36 -44.38 79.64
N VAL A 11 -13.17 -43.32 79.46
CA VAL A 11 -14.21 -42.75 80.36
C VAL A 11 -13.86 -41.43 81.08
N LEU A 12 -14.22 -40.31 80.43
CA LEU A 12 -14.90 -39.06 80.90
C LEU A 12 -14.66 -38.01 79.80
N ILE A 13 -15.58 -37.35 79.10
CA ILE A 13 -16.98 -36.98 79.30
C ILE A 13 -17.63 -36.93 77.91
N LEU A 14 -18.76 -37.63 77.77
CA LEU A 14 -19.70 -37.53 76.66
C LEU A 14 -20.85 -36.67 77.19
N LEU A 15 -20.88 -35.38 76.84
CA LEU A 15 -22.01 -34.48 77.08
C LEU A 15 -21.86 -33.19 76.24
N VAL A 16 -22.81 -33.00 75.30
CA VAL A 16 -23.22 -31.75 74.62
C VAL A 16 -22.25 -31.26 73.52
N THR A 17 -22.57 -31.18 72.22
CA THR A 17 -23.84 -31.05 71.51
C THR A 17 -23.96 -32.07 70.36
N ALA A 18 -25.15 -32.64 70.22
CA ALA A 18 -25.62 -33.11 68.92
C ALA A 18 -25.62 -31.90 67.99
N ALA A 19 -24.94 -31.97 66.85
CA ALA A 19 -25.28 -31.12 65.72
C ALA A 19 -26.71 -31.51 65.31
N SER A 20 -27.69 -30.82 65.87
CA SER A 20 -29.04 -30.86 65.37
C SER A 20 -28.97 -30.50 63.90
N LEU A 21 -29.58 -31.34 63.06
CA LEU A 21 -30.24 -30.86 61.85
C LEU A 21 -31.30 -29.86 62.31
N SER A 22 -30.90 -28.63 62.63
CA SER A 22 -31.82 -27.54 62.85
C SER A 22 -32.38 -27.16 61.50
N SER A 23 -33.70 -27.13 61.39
CA SER A 23 -34.37 -26.41 60.32
C SER A 23 -33.81 -24.98 60.27
N ALA A 24 -33.55 -24.46 59.07
CA ALA A 24 -33.25 -23.05 58.84
C ALA A 24 -34.18 -22.17 59.71
N ALA A 25 -33.61 -21.33 60.57
CA ALA A 25 -34.38 -20.43 61.41
C ALA A 25 -34.37 -19.01 60.84
N ASP A 26 -35.43 -18.26 61.10
CA ASP A 26 -35.45 -16.82 60.82
C ASP A 26 -34.58 -16.09 61.85
N CYS A 27 -33.66 -15.25 61.38
CA CYS A 27 -32.76 -14.44 62.19
C CYS A 27 -32.75 -12.96 61.73
N GLY A 28 -32.04 -12.10 62.46
CA GLY A 28 -31.95 -10.66 62.21
C GLY A 28 -32.45 -9.79 63.35
N GLY A 29 -32.14 -8.49 63.29
CA GLY A 29 -32.40 -7.55 64.37
C GLY A 29 -31.62 -7.93 65.64
N ALA A 30 -32.35 -8.33 66.69
CA ALA A 30 -31.75 -8.81 67.94
C ALA A 30 -31.47 -10.33 67.95
N VAL A 31 -31.94 -11.08 66.94
CA VAL A 31 -31.76 -12.53 66.84
C VAL A 31 -30.47 -12.82 66.09
N SER A 32 -29.53 -13.50 66.76
CA SER A 32 -28.25 -13.88 66.16
C SER A 32 -28.45 -14.89 65.03
N CYS A 33 -27.76 -14.69 63.91
CA CYS A 33 -27.77 -15.61 62.78
C CYS A 33 -26.66 -16.67 62.92
N GLY A 34 -26.98 -17.92 62.61
CA GLY A 34 -26.06 -19.04 62.44
C GLY A 34 -26.05 -19.60 61.02
N CYS A 35 -25.25 -20.64 60.79
CA CYS A 35 -25.21 -21.31 59.48
C CYS A 35 -26.55 -21.95 59.11
N GLY A 36 -27.02 -21.68 57.89
CA GLY A 36 -28.28 -22.18 57.33
C GLY A 36 -29.50 -21.29 57.64
N ASP A 37 -29.33 -20.18 58.37
CA ASP A 37 -30.44 -19.31 58.76
C ASP A 37 -30.87 -18.35 57.65
N THR A 38 -32.11 -17.85 57.79
CA THR A 38 -32.72 -16.85 56.90
C THR A 38 -32.79 -15.48 57.57
N VAL A 39 -32.08 -14.49 57.04
CA VAL A 39 -32.09 -13.11 57.52
C VAL A 39 -33.39 -12.44 57.05
N THR A 40 -34.23 -12.03 58.00
CA THR A 40 -35.57 -11.44 57.73
C THR A 40 -35.69 -9.98 58.19
N SER A 41 -34.66 -9.43 58.83
CA SER A 41 -34.57 -8.02 59.25
C SER A 41 -33.11 -7.57 59.33
N ASP A 42 -32.84 -6.26 59.35
CA ASP A 42 -31.49 -5.69 59.41
C ASP A 42 -30.61 -6.38 60.45
N TYR A 43 -29.40 -6.77 60.05
CA TYR A 43 -28.50 -7.52 60.91
C TYR A 43 -27.05 -7.11 60.74
N VAL A 44 -26.36 -6.97 61.88
CA VAL A 44 -24.90 -6.84 61.93
C VAL A 44 -24.33 -8.15 62.47
N LEU A 45 -23.48 -8.83 61.68
CA LEU A 45 -22.89 -10.10 62.10
C LEU A 45 -22.01 -9.87 63.34
N ALA A 46 -22.21 -10.68 64.37
CA ALA A 46 -21.54 -10.52 65.66
C ALA A 46 -20.23 -11.32 65.79
N ASP A 47 -20.12 -12.44 65.07
CA ASP A 47 -19.01 -13.39 65.14
C ASP A 47 -18.79 -14.07 63.78
N ASP A 48 -17.61 -14.67 63.59
CA ASP A 48 -17.31 -15.45 62.39
C ASP A 48 -18.15 -16.74 62.31
N LEU A 49 -18.55 -17.11 61.09
CA LEU A 49 -19.31 -18.33 60.80
C LEU A 49 -18.45 -19.38 60.08
N GLN A 50 -18.63 -20.65 60.44
CA GLN A 50 -17.98 -21.82 59.82
C GLN A 50 -19.05 -22.82 59.41
N CYS A 51 -19.38 -22.88 58.12
CA CYS A 51 -20.54 -23.59 57.59
C CYS A 51 -20.12 -24.78 56.72
N LEU A 52 -20.85 -25.90 56.84
CA LEU A 52 -20.60 -27.14 56.06
C LEU A 52 -21.45 -27.24 54.78
N GLY A 53 -22.36 -26.28 54.58
CA GLY A 53 -23.25 -26.11 53.43
C GLY A 53 -23.61 -24.63 53.29
N ASP A 54 -24.83 -24.30 52.86
CA ASP A 54 -25.26 -22.91 52.70
C ASP A 54 -25.16 -22.14 54.03
N ALA A 55 -24.63 -20.91 53.99
CA ALA A 55 -24.37 -20.12 55.19
C ALA A 55 -25.52 -19.19 55.58
N LEU A 56 -25.88 -18.18 54.77
CA LEU A 56 -27.00 -17.28 55.07
C LEU A 56 -27.88 -17.05 53.83
N SER A 57 -29.20 -17.06 54.00
CA SER A 57 -30.15 -16.61 52.97
C SER A 57 -30.84 -15.33 53.42
N VAL A 58 -31.02 -14.34 52.54
CA VAL A 58 -31.83 -13.15 52.86
C VAL A 58 -33.24 -13.39 52.33
N GLY A 59 -34.22 -13.41 53.23
CA GLY A 59 -35.61 -13.80 52.93
C GLY A 59 -36.63 -12.67 52.94
N ALA A 60 -36.20 -11.42 53.09
CA ALA A 60 -37.09 -10.26 53.10
C ALA A 60 -36.49 -9.08 52.31
N ASP A 61 -37.37 -8.29 51.71
CA ASP A 61 -37.05 -7.06 50.99
C ASP A 61 -36.53 -5.97 51.95
N ASP A 62 -35.77 -5.01 51.40
CA ASP A 62 -35.28 -3.82 52.11
C ASP A 62 -34.44 -4.13 53.38
N VAL A 63 -33.79 -5.30 53.42
CA VAL A 63 -32.94 -5.75 54.53
C VAL A 63 -31.47 -5.42 54.29
N THR A 64 -30.77 -4.92 55.31
CA THR A 64 -29.32 -4.77 55.33
C THR A 64 -28.65 -5.88 56.14
N LEU A 65 -27.81 -6.67 55.48
CA LEU A 65 -26.83 -7.56 56.10
C LEU A 65 -25.44 -6.89 56.07
N ASP A 66 -24.99 -6.41 57.23
CA ASP A 66 -23.64 -5.86 57.42
C ASP A 66 -22.80 -6.86 58.20
N CYS A 67 -21.79 -7.47 57.58
CA CYS A 67 -20.98 -8.44 58.31
C CYS A 67 -19.94 -7.78 59.23
N GLY A 68 -19.77 -6.46 59.25
CA GLY A 68 -18.79 -5.81 60.14
C GLY A 68 -17.34 -6.29 59.93
N LEU A 69 -16.99 -6.77 58.74
CA LEU A 69 -15.73 -7.44 58.37
C LEU A 69 -15.53 -8.85 58.97
N HIS A 70 -16.56 -9.43 59.60
CA HIS A 70 -16.55 -10.83 60.04
C HIS A 70 -16.52 -11.80 58.85
N ARG A 71 -15.98 -12.98 59.13
CA ARG A 71 -15.73 -14.02 58.13
C ARG A 71 -16.81 -15.09 58.12
N ILE A 72 -17.34 -15.39 56.94
CA ILE A 72 -18.21 -16.54 56.67
C ILE A 72 -17.39 -17.53 55.84
N SER A 73 -17.06 -18.69 56.41
CA SER A 73 -16.21 -19.70 55.76
C SER A 73 -16.99 -20.99 55.48
N GLY A 74 -16.82 -21.52 54.26
CA GLY A 74 -17.38 -22.79 53.81
C GLY A 74 -16.33 -23.89 53.65
N ASN A 75 -16.76 -25.01 53.06
CA ASN A 75 -15.94 -26.19 52.74
C ASN A 75 -15.79 -26.44 51.22
N ARG A 76 -15.97 -25.40 50.40
CA ARG A 76 -16.02 -25.37 48.92
C ARG A 76 -17.28 -26.00 48.32
N SER A 77 -18.34 -26.14 49.10
CA SER A 77 -19.68 -26.52 48.64
C SER A 77 -20.72 -25.51 49.14
N GLY A 78 -21.89 -25.46 48.50
CA GLY A 78 -22.97 -24.55 48.88
C GLY A 78 -22.70 -23.07 48.58
N CYS A 79 -23.57 -22.22 49.12
CA CYS A 79 -23.57 -20.77 48.93
C CYS A 79 -23.20 -20.03 50.23
N GLY A 80 -22.39 -18.97 50.14
CA GLY A 80 -22.06 -18.11 51.28
C GLY A 80 -23.25 -17.24 51.69
N ILE A 81 -23.69 -16.37 50.79
CA ILE A 81 -24.87 -15.51 51.00
C ILE A 81 -25.79 -15.63 49.78
N VAL A 82 -27.07 -15.91 50.02
CA VAL A 82 -28.08 -16.09 48.97
C VAL A 82 -29.15 -15.01 49.05
N LEU A 83 -29.45 -14.38 47.91
CA LEU A 83 -30.55 -13.44 47.70
C LEU A 83 -31.47 -14.04 46.64
N SER A 84 -32.56 -14.67 47.07
CA SER A 84 -33.52 -15.33 46.17
C SER A 84 -34.85 -14.61 46.23
N ASP A 85 -35.30 -14.07 45.09
CA ASP A 85 -36.56 -13.35 44.94
C ASP A 85 -36.77 -12.15 45.87
N VAL A 86 -35.70 -11.40 46.17
CA VAL A 86 -35.74 -10.25 47.09
C VAL A 86 -35.31 -8.95 46.43
N ALA A 87 -35.92 -7.84 46.85
CA ALA A 87 -35.65 -6.51 46.34
C ALA A 87 -35.09 -5.56 47.41
N GLY A 88 -34.20 -4.64 47.01
CA GLY A 88 -33.69 -3.59 47.90
C GLY A 88 -32.73 -4.07 49.00
N VAL A 89 -32.28 -5.32 48.95
CA VAL A 89 -31.36 -5.89 49.95
C VAL A 89 -29.97 -5.30 49.81
N THR A 90 -29.34 -4.96 50.94
CA THR A 90 -27.94 -4.52 51.00
C THR A 90 -27.07 -5.55 51.72
N VAL A 91 -26.08 -6.12 51.03
CA VAL A 91 -25.03 -6.96 51.63
C VAL A 91 -23.70 -6.23 51.61
N LYS A 92 -23.11 -5.98 52.78
CA LYS A 92 -21.89 -5.19 52.87
C LYS A 92 -20.89 -5.66 53.93
N ASN A 93 -19.63 -5.30 53.69
CA ASN A 93 -18.50 -5.54 54.59
C ASN A 93 -18.33 -7.01 55.01
N CYS A 94 -18.68 -7.98 54.16
CA CYS A 94 -18.53 -9.40 54.44
C CYS A 94 -17.22 -9.95 53.90
N VAL A 95 -16.58 -10.84 54.68
CA VAL A 95 -15.48 -11.69 54.19
C VAL A 95 -16.03 -13.09 53.96
N VAL A 96 -16.39 -13.42 52.71
CA VAL A 96 -16.95 -14.72 52.32
C VAL A 96 -15.86 -15.57 51.69
N ALA A 97 -15.75 -16.85 52.07
CA ALA A 97 -14.68 -17.69 51.55
C ALA A 97 -15.00 -19.17 51.48
N ASN A 98 -14.40 -19.85 50.50
CA ASN A 98 -14.49 -21.29 50.27
C ASN A 98 -15.94 -21.80 50.08
N PHE A 99 -16.71 -21.19 49.19
CA PHE A 99 -18.02 -21.69 48.74
C PHE A 99 -18.02 -22.01 47.25
N THR A 100 -19.08 -22.68 46.77
CA THR A 100 -19.31 -22.76 45.31
C THR A 100 -19.73 -21.40 44.77
N TYR A 101 -20.65 -20.74 45.47
CA TYR A 101 -21.06 -19.36 45.19
C TYR A 101 -20.79 -18.53 46.44
N GLY A 102 -19.93 -17.51 46.35
CA GLY A 102 -19.70 -16.62 47.48
C GLY A 102 -20.96 -15.81 47.80
N ILE A 103 -21.44 -15.03 46.84
CA ILE A 103 -22.75 -14.35 46.90
C ILE A 103 -23.56 -14.73 45.66
N LEU A 104 -24.74 -15.30 45.86
CA LEU A 104 -25.69 -15.66 44.81
C LEU A 104 -26.90 -14.72 44.85
N VAL A 105 -27.23 -14.10 43.71
CA VAL A 105 -28.45 -13.32 43.50
C VAL A 105 -29.25 -14.00 42.39
N GLU A 106 -30.39 -14.57 42.73
CA GLU A 106 -31.18 -15.37 41.79
C GLU A 106 -32.66 -14.97 41.80
N SER A 107 -33.29 -15.07 40.64
CA SER A 107 -34.75 -15.08 40.52
C SER A 107 -35.23 -16.51 40.27
N SER A 108 -36.26 -16.94 40.99
CA SER A 108 -36.96 -18.21 40.73
C SER A 108 -37.76 -18.19 39.43
N VAL A 109 -37.99 -17.01 38.86
CA VAL A 109 -38.56 -16.83 37.53
C VAL A 109 -37.42 -16.82 36.51
N ILE A 110 -36.80 -17.97 36.26
CA ILE A 110 -35.85 -18.09 35.16
C ILE A 110 -36.64 -18.01 33.84
N PRO A 111 -36.34 -17.06 32.94
CA PRO A 111 -37.05 -16.96 31.67
C PRO A 111 -36.89 -18.24 30.85
N THR A 112 -37.99 -18.98 30.63
CA THR A 112 -37.97 -20.14 29.73
C THR A 112 -37.82 -19.66 28.29
N THR A 113 -36.69 -19.98 27.66
CA THR A 113 -36.47 -19.72 26.25
C THR A 113 -37.32 -20.68 25.40
N THR A 114 -38.23 -20.14 24.57
CA THR A 114 -38.92 -20.93 23.54
C THR A 114 -37.94 -21.35 22.45
N THR A 115 -37.60 -22.63 22.42
CA THR A 115 -36.87 -23.26 21.31
C THR A 115 -37.82 -23.46 20.12
N THR A 116 -37.61 -22.74 19.01
CA THR A 116 -38.24 -23.11 17.73
C THR A 116 -37.34 -24.14 17.04
N THR A 117 -37.79 -25.39 17.05
CA THR A 117 -37.18 -26.47 16.27
C THR A 117 -37.68 -26.38 14.83
N THR A 118 -36.78 -26.10 13.88
CA THR A 118 -36.97 -26.47 12.48
C THR A 118 -35.75 -27.21 11.96
N THR A 119 -35.97 -28.48 11.60
CA THR A 119 -35.06 -29.38 10.91
C THR A 119 -34.83 -28.93 9.47
N THR A 120 -33.57 -28.73 9.07
CA THR A 120 -33.00 -29.28 7.82
C THR A 120 -31.48 -29.08 7.73
N THR A 121 -30.84 -30.10 7.19
CA THR A 121 -29.40 -30.29 6.96
C THR A 121 -28.86 -29.38 5.85
N THR A 122 -27.90 -28.50 6.16
CA THR A 122 -26.63 -28.21 5.46
C THR A 122 -25.92 -27.06 6.18
N THR A 123 -24.59 -27.08 6.20
CA THR A 123 -23.64 -26.20 6.89
C THR A 123 -23.85 -24.70 6.68
N THR A 124 -24.75 -24.11 7.46
CA THR A 124 -24.89 -22.69 7.79
C THR A 124 -25.75 -22.64 9.05
N ILE A 125 -25.19 -22.17 10.18
CA ILE A 125 -25.95 -21.99 11.42
C ILE A 125 -26.96 -20.87 11.16
N PRO A 126 -28.28 -21.10 11.24
CA PRO A 126 -29.26 -20.06 10.99
C PRO A 126 -29.28 -19.06 12.15
N HIS A 127 -29.08 -17.79 11.80
CA HIS A 127 -29.22 -16.62 12.65
C HIS A 127 -30.66 -16.47 13.14
N GLY A 128 -30.94 -16.91 14.37
CA GLY A 128 -32.04 -16.40 15.16
C GLY A 128 -31.49 -15.34 16.10
N GLY A 129 -31.91 -14.07 15.93
CA GLY A 129 -31.63 -13.04 16.92
C GLY A 129 -32.20 -13.47 18.27
N TYR A 130 -31.33 -13.69 19.26
CA TYR A 130 -31.73 -13.83 20.65
C TYR A 130 -32.10 -12.44 21.16
N SER A 131 -33.28 -11.99 20.73
CA SER A 131 -33.94 -10.83 21.26
C SER A 131 -34.43 -11.20 22.66
N VAL A 132 -33.75 -10.72 23.71
CA VAL A 132 -34.38 -10.52 25.01
C VAL A 132 -35.33 -9.31 24.84
N GLN A 133 -36.42 -9.48 24.08
CA GLN A 133 -37.49 -8.49 24.04
C GLN A 133 -38.44 -8.79 25.18
N GLY A 134 -38.35 -7.94 26.20
CA GLY A 134 -39.39 -7.67 27.18
C GLY A 134 -39.90 -8.90 27.91
N LEU A 135 -39.32 -9.24 29.06
CA LEU A 135 -39.91 -10.21 29.97
C LEU A 135 -39.98 -9.64 31.39
N THR A 136 -41.22 -9.31 31.74
CA THR A 136 -41.73 -8.81 33.01
C THR A 136 -41.52 -9.81 34.15
N ARG A 137 -40.86 -9.32 35.21
CA ARG A 137 -40.61 -9.90 36.55
C ARG A 137 -39.31 -10.69 36.71
N ASN A 138 -38.20 -9.96 36.79
CA ASN A 138 -37.12 -10.37 37.68
C ASN A 138 -37.55 -9.98 39.10
N SER A 139 -37.56 -10.94 40.01
CA SER A 139 -37.92 -10.75 41.43
C SER A 139 -36.74 -10.29 42.28
N SER A 140 -35.51 -10.56 41.84
CA SER A 140 -34.30 -10.09 42.51
C SER A 140 -33.76 -8.81 41.87
N GLU A 141 -34.18 -7.66 42.40
CA GLU A 141 -33.88 -6.36 41.83
C GLU A 141 -33.47 -5.29 42.85
N HIS A 142 -32.74 -4.26 42.38
CA HIS A 142 -32.32 -3.13 43.21
C HIS A 142 -31.45 -3.52 44.42
N ASN A 143 -30.83 -4.70 44.42
CA ASN A 143 -29.97 -5.15 45.50
C ASN A 143 -28.58 -4.50 45.40
N LEU A 144 -27.98 -4.21 46.56
CA LEU A 144 -26.68 -3.55 46.71
C LEU A 144 -25.67 -4.50 47.34
N ILE A 145 -24.63 -4.88 46.59
CA ILE A 145 -23.51 -5.70 47.09
C ILE A 145 -22.27 -4.82 47.17
N LEU A 146 -21.90 -4.41 48.39
CA LEU A 146 -20.96 -3.29 48.61
C LEU A 146 -19.77 -3.67 49.50
N ASN A 147 -18.55 -3.37 49.08
CA ASN A 147 -17.33 -3.50 49.92
C ASN A 147 -17.10 -4.90 50.52
N ASN A 148 -17.55 -5.96 49.85
CA ASN A 148 -17.33 -7.34 50.32
C ASN A 148 -15.98 -7.87 49.82
N THR A 149 -15.37 -8.76 50.60
CA THR A 149 -14.17 -9.52 50.22
C THR A 149 -14.55 -10.98 50.03
N LEU A 150 -14.30 -11.52 48.84
CA LEU A 150 -14.60 -12.90 48.48
C LEU A 150 -13.30 -13.65 48.19
N GLU A 151 -13.11 -14.83 48.78
CA GLU A 151 -11.82 -15.54 48.74
C GLU A 151 -11.99 -17.01 48.36
N SER A 152 -11.38 -17.39 47.23
CA SER A 152 -11.28 -18.79 46.79
C SER A 152 -12.62 -19.53 46.60
N ASP A 153 -13.70 -18.78 46.36
CA ASP A 153 -15.00 -19.30 45.93
C ASP A 153 -14.95 -19.71 44.44
N PHE A 154 -15.72 -20.70 43.99
CA PHE A 154 -15.71 -21.03 42.54
C PHE A 154 -16.29 -19.89 41.70
N PHE A 155 -17.41 -19.34 42.14
CA PHE A 155 -18.00 -18.11 41.67
C PHE A 155 -17.96 -17.09 42.82
N GLY A 156 -17.33 -15.93 42.62
CA GLY A 156 -17.35 -14.88 43.62
C GLY A 156 -18.77 -14.34 43.80
N ILE A 157 -19.24 -13.55 42.83
CA ILE A 157 -20.61 -13.03 42.80
C ILE A 157 -21.33 -13.55 41.56
N TYR A 158 -22.48 -14.20 41.74
CA TYR A 158 -23.27 -14.78 40.66
C TYR A 158 -24.66 -14.14 40.62
N LEU A 159 -25.04 -13.57 39.48
CA LEU A 159 -26.39 -13.06 39.15
C LEU A 159 -27.09 -13.97 38.13
N ILE A 160 -28.30 -14.45 38.44
CA ILE A 160 -29.16 -15.25 37.52
C ILE A 160 -30.52 -14.58 37.39
N GLY A 161 -30.93 -14.22 36.18
CA GLY A 161 -32.29 -13.74 35.91
C GLY A 161 -32.67 -12.51 36.75
N SER A 162 -31.69 -11.64 37.00
CA SER A 162 -31.80 -10.52 37.93
C SER A 162 -31.52 -9.18 37.25
N SER A 163 -32.13 -8.11 37.75
CA SER A 163 -32.00 -6.77 37.15
C SER A 163 -31.84 -5.63 38.12
N ASN A 164 -31.33 -4.50 37.65
CA ASN A 164 -31.20 -3.26 38.44
C ASN A 164 -30.34 -3.41 39.71
N ASN A 165 -29.50 -4.44 39.81
CA ASN A 165 -28.63 -4.63 40.98
C ASN A 165 -27.32 -3.82 40.83
N THR A 166 -26.75 -3.41 41.96
CA THR A 166 -25.48 -2.68 42.02
C THR A 166 -24.42 -3.47 42.79
N LEU A 167 -23.33 -3.80 42.12
CA LEU A 167 -22.15 -4.44 42.70
C LEU A 167 -21.03 -3.42 42.72
N SER A 168 -20.65 -2.93 43.90
CA SER A 168 -19.63 -1.88 44.01
C SER A 168 -18.52 -2.17 45.02
N ASN A 169 -17.28 -1.88 44.61
CA ASN A 169 -16.08 -1.94 45.46
C ASN A 169 -15.85 -3.31 46.14
N ASN A 170 -16.33 -4.40 45.55
CA ASN A 170 -16.06 -5.73 46.06
C ASN A 170 -14.67 -6.19 45.61
N THR A 171 -13.98 -6.94 46.46
CA THR A 171 -12.65 -7.51 46.19
C THR A 171 -12.77 -9.03 46.15
N ILE A 172 -12.49 -9.62 44.99
CA ILE A 172 -12.57 -11.06 44.76
C ILE A 172 -11.15 -11.56 44.52
N THR A 173 -10.67 -12.47 45.35
CA THR A 173 -9.29 -12.98 45.26
C THR A 173 -9.24 -14.49 45.17
N TYR A 174 -8.34 -14.96 44.32
CA TYR A 174 -8.04 -16.37 44.15
C TYR A 174 -6.61 -16.62 44.66
N ARG A 175 -6.45 -17.35 45.76
CA ARG A 175 -5.13 -17.68 46.32
C ARG A 175 -4.92 -19.19 46.33
N ASN A 176 -3.70 -19.63 46.00
CA ASN A 176 -3.27 -21.03 46.04
C ASN A 176 -4.25 -21.98 45.31
N LEU A 177 -4.45 -21.74 44.01
CA LEU A 177 -5.24 -22.64 43.14
C LEU A 177 -4.59 -24.04 42.98
N SER A 178 -3.37 -24.23 43.51
CA SER A 178 -2.69 -25.51 43.63
C SER A 178 -3.47 -26.47 44.54
N GLY A 179 -4.04 -27.52 43.94
CA GLY A 179 -4.85 -28.52 44.67
C GLY A 179 -6.36 -28.34 44.58
N LEU A 180 -6.86 -27.41 43.76
CA LEU A 180 -8.29 -27.34 43.40
C LEU A 180 -8.79 -28.57 42.62
N CYS A 181 -7.88 -29.28 41.96
CA CYS A 181 -8.07 -30.65 41.53
C CYS A 181 -7.33 -31.55 42.54
N GLY A 182 -8.08 -32.36 43.29
CA GLY A 182 -7.54 -33.26 44.30
C GLY A 182 -6.41 -34.15 43.76
N GLN A 183 -5.48 -34.48 44.66
CA GLN A 183 -4.39 -35.44 44.47
C GLN A 183 -4.88 -36.77 43.86
N PRO A 184 -4.08 -37.43 43.01
CA PRO A 184 -4.46 -38.67 42.33
C PRO A 184 -4.36 -39.86 43.29
N TYR A 185 -5.48 -40.39 43.78
CA TYR A 185 -5.50 -41.78 44.22
C TYR A 185 -5.77 -42.67 43.01
N TYR A 186 -4.69 -43.22 42.46
CA TYR A 186 -4.75 -44.35 41.54
C TYR A 186 -5.29 -45.58 42.27
N THR A 187 -6.56 -45.91 42.07
CA THR A 187 -7.02 -47.31 42.18
C THR A 187 -8.03 -47.61 41.09
N TRP A 188 -7.60 -48.45 40.15
CA TRP A 188 -8.46 -49.11 39.16
C TRP A 188 -9.32 -50.16 39.86
N VAL A 189 -10.61 -49.90 40.05
CA VAL A 189 -11.63 -50.96 40.20
C VAL A 189 -12.94 -50.44 39.62
N GLY A 190 -13.60 -51.26 38.80
CA GLY A 190 -14.79 -50.88 38.04
C GLY A 190 -16.08 -50.74 38.85
N MET A 191 -17.12 -50.34 38.10
CA MET A 191 -18.55 -50.20 38.41
C MET A 191 -19.04 -48.79 38.79
N ASN A 192 -19.97 -48.30 37.96
CA ASN A 192 -21.07 -47.37 38.21
C ASN A 192 -20.84 -46.30 39.28
N GLY A 193 -20.35 -45.14 38.82
CA GLY A 193 -20.14 -43.95 39.64
C GLY A 193 -19.02 -43.11 39.06
N PHE A 194 -19.20 -42.61 37.83
CA PHE A 194 -18.27 -41.63 37.28
C PHE A 194 -18.42 -40.33 38.08
N LEU A 195 -17.57 -40.14 39.10
CA LEU A 195 -17.22 -38.80 39.58
C LEU A 195 -16.32 -38.19 38.50
N TRP A 196 -16.97 -37.69 37.45
CA TRP A 196 -16.35 -36.81 36.48
C TRP A 196 -15.87 -35.56 37.22
N CYS A 197 -14.58 -35.21 37.11
CA CYS A 197 -14.13 -33.81 37.20
C CYS A 197 -14.65 -33.01 35.98
N GLY A 198 -15.94 -33.16 35.65
CA GLY A 198 -16.52 -32.79 34.36
C GLY A 198 -17.43 -31.58 34.40
N ASN A 199 -17.40 -30.80 35.49
CA ASN A 199 -18.08 -29.50 35.59
C ASN A 199 -17.24 -28.42 36.32
N LEU A 200 -15.97 -28.68 36.66
CA LEU A 200 -15.09 -27.69 37.30
C LEU A 200 -14.40 -26.74 36.29
N SER A 201 -15.02 -26.49 35.13
CA SER A 201 -14.34 -25.85 33.99
C SER A 201 -14.27 -24.33 34.03
N GLN A 202 -14.88 -23.63 35.00
CA GLN A 202 -15.00 -22.16 34.99
C GLN A 202 -14.88 -21.51 36.37
N ILE A 203 -13.70 -21.07 36.78
CA ILE A 203 -13.56 -20.16 37.93
C ILE A 203 -13.95 -18.76 37.46
N THR A 204 -14.90 -18.10 38.13
CA THR A 204 -15.37 -16.77 37.71
C THR A 204 -15.50 -15.78 38.86
N GLY A 205 -14.95 -14.58 38.70
CA GLY A 205 -15.09 -13.50 39.69
C GLY A 205 -16.53 -13.03 39.80
N ILE A 206 -17.04 -12.39 38.75
CA ILE A 206 -18.43 -11.90 38.67
C ILE A 206 -19.10 -12.54 37.44
N TYR A 207 -20.21 -13.25 37.65
CA TYR A 207 -20.94 -13.94 36.59
C TYR A 207 -22.37 -13.40 36.49
N LEU A 208 -22.79 -12.96 35.30
CA LEU A 208 -24.14 -12.51 34.97
C LEU A 208 -24.73 -13.48 33.95
N ASN A 209 -25.86 -14.09 34.30
CA ASN A 209 -26.59 -15.01 33.43
C ASN A 209 -28.00 -14.52 33.19
N GLN A 210 -28.34 -14.22 31.93
CA GLN A 210 -29.67 -13.73 31.58
C GLN A 210 -30.10 -12.53 32.43
N SER A 211 -29.14 -11.66 32.78
CA SER A 211 -29.34 -10.52 33.67
C SER A 211 -29.29 -9.21 32.89
N GLU A 212 -30.05 -8.21 33.35
CA GLU A 212 -30.17 -6.94 32.64
C GLU A 212 -30.13 -5.69 33.52
N GLU A 213 -29.68 -4.57 32.95
CA GLU A 213 -29.72 -3.26 33.63
C GLU A 213 -28.96 -3.20 34.97
N ASN A 214 -27.97 -4.08 35.18
CA ASN A 214 -27.14 -4.08 36.40
C ASN A 214 -25.95 -3.12 36.28
N MET A 215 -25.51 -2.57 37.41
CA MET A 215 -24.33 -1.71 37.53
C MET A 215 -23.21 -2.44 38.29
N ILE A 216 -22.06 -2.61 37.65
CA ILE A 216 -20.90 -3.30 38.22
C ILE A 216 -19.73 -2.31 38.22
N SER A 217 -19.39 -1.76 39.38
CA SER A 217 -18.43 -0.65 39.45
C SER A 217 -17.36 -0.75 40.52
N GLY A 218 -16.11 -0.41 40.18
CA GLY A 218 -15.02 -0.31 41.16
C GLY A 218 -14.62 -1.64 41.81
N ASN A 219 -15.07 -2.78 41.28
CA ASN A 219 -14.73 -4.09 41.83
C ASN A 219 -13.31 -4.49 41.40
N THR A 220 -12.63 -5.26 42.25
CA THR A 220 -11.31 -5.83 41.96
C THR A 220 -11.42 -7.35 41.89
N VAL A 221 -10.98 -7.95 40.78
CA VAL A 221 -10.84 -9.40 40.64
C VAL A 221 -9.36 -9.71 40.45
N ASP A 222 -8.73 -10.33 41.45
CA ASP A 222 -7.31 -10.66 41.44
C ASP A 222 -7.09 -12.16 41.47
N TYR A 223 -6.50 -12.68 40.40
CA TYR A 223 -6.14 -14.09 40.28
C TYR A 223 -4.84 -14.46 41.02
N GLY A 224 -4.13 -13.48 41.57
CA GLY A 224 -2.90 -13.67 42.32
C GLY A 224 -1.81 -14.37 41.52
N ASN A 225 -0.90 -15.04 42.25
CA ASN A 225 0.07 -15.96 41.65
C ASN A 225 -0.57 -17.34 41.56
N ALA A 226 -0.89 -17.77 40.35
CA ALA A 226 -1.53 -19.05 40.12
C ALA A 226 -0.57 -20.02 39.43
N SER A 227 -0.29 -21.13 40.10
CA SER A 227 0.42 -22.27 39.53
C SER A 227 -0.58 -23.36 39.22
N PHE A 228 -0.81 -23.62 37.93
CA PHE A 228 -1.70 -24.69 37.48
C PHE A 228 -0.85 -25.87 37.01
N TYR A 229 -1.16 -27.05 37.54
CA TYR A 229 -0.54 -28.30 37.11
C TYR A 229 -1.56 -29.12 36.33
N THR A 230 -1.31 -29.39 35.04
CA THR A 230 -2.12 -30.37 34.31
C THR A 230 -1.40 -31.73 34.30
N PRO A 231 -2.04 -32.82 34.77
CA PRO A 231 -1.40 -34.12 34.81
C PRO A 231 -1.12 -34.64 33.40
N TYR A 232 0.07 -35.24 33.22
CA TYR A 232 0.51 -35.87 31.97
C TYR A 232 -0.46 -36.97 31.52
N GLY A 233 -1.30 -36.70 30.51
CA GLY A 233 -2.17 -37.68 29.87
C GLY A 233 -2.56 -37.21 28.47
N GLY A 234 -2.21 -37.99 27.44
CA GLY A 234 -2.43 -37.66 26.03
C GLY A 234 -3.91 -37.54 25.66
N GLY A 235 -4.42 -36.32 25.66
CA GLY A 235 -5.70 -35.92 25.08
C GLY A 235 -5.78 -34.39 25.06
N THR A 236 -6.32 -33.82 23.99
CA THR A 236 -6.71 -32.40 23.94
C THR A 236 -7.85 -32.19 24.93
N ILE A 237 -7.49 -31.87 26.17
CA ILE A 237 -8.44 -31.39 27.17
C ILE A 237 -8.44 -29.87 27.00
N ASP A 238 -9.60 -29.28 26.69
CA ASP A 238 -9.83 -27.84 26.82
C ASP A 238 -9.58 -27.48 28.29
N GLY A 239 -8.35 -27.06 28.58
CA GLY A 239 -7.84 -26.85 29.91
C GLY A 239 -8.40 -25.56 30.48
N PHE A 240 -8.85 -25.63 31.73
CA PHE A 240 -9.14 -24.51 32.64
C PHE A 240 -9.54 -23.16 31.99
N ILE A 241 -10.82 -22.79 32.09
CA ILE A 241 -11.28 -21.45 31.68
C ILE A 241 -11.47 -20.58 32.91
N GLY A 242 -10.75 -19.47 33.02
CA GLY A 242 -10.93 -18.49 34.11
C GLY A 242 -11.56 -17.20 33.58
N TYR A 243 -12.60 -16.68 34.24
CA TYR A 243 -13.29 -15.46 33.84
C TYR A 243 -13.24 -14.37 34.92
N GLY A 244 -12.70 -13.18 34.64
CA GLY A 244 -12.78 -12.08 35.62
C GLY A 244 -14.22 -11.64 35.83
N ILE A 245 -14.83 -11.13 34.77
CA ILE A 245 -16.25 -10.76 34.69
C ILE A 245 -16.84 -11.43 33.45
N TYR A 246 -17.95 -12.16 33.58
CA TYR A 246 -18.59 -12.84 32.46
C TYR A 246 -20.08 -12.49 32.38
N LEU A 247 -20.48 -11.92 31.25
CA LEU A 247 -21.86 -11.74 30.83
C LEU A 247 -22.25 -12.83 29.82
N ASN A 248 -23.22 -13.65 30.20
CA ASN A 248 -23.82 -14.66 29.33
C ASN A 248 -25.29 -14.31 29.07
N SER A 249 -25.64 -14.18 27.80
CA SER A 249 -27.01 -13.87 27.34
C SER A 249 -27.63 -12.67 28.08
N SER A 250 -26.80 -11.67 28.39
CA SER A 250 -27.15 -10.55 29.28
C SER A 250 -27.20 -9.23 28.50
N SER A 251 -28.01 -8.26 28.95
CA SER A 251 -28.21 -7.03 28.18
C SER A 251 -28.28 -5.75 29.01
N LYS A 252 -27.90 -4.61 28.41
CA LYS A 252 -27.98 -3.27 29.03
C LYS A 252 -27.25 -3.11 30.36
N ASN A 253 -26.29 -3.98 30.68
CA ASN A 253 -25.51 -3.86 31.91
C ASN A 253 -24.38 -2.83 31.71
N ASN A 254 -24.05 -2.11 32.78
CA ASN A 254 -22.94 -1.16 32.83
C ASN A 254 -21.81 -1.69 33.72
N ILE A 255 -20.65 -1.97 33.11
CA ILE A 255 -19.45 -2.48 33.78
C ILE A 255 -18.39 -1.39 33.73
N SER A 256 -18.19 -0.68 34.85
CA SER A 256 -17.39 0.54 34.87
C SER A 256 -16.32 0.61 35.97
N GLY A 257 -15.07 0.90 35.62
CA GLY A 257 -14.05 1.18 36.64
C GLY A 257 -13.56 -0.03 37.45
N ASN A 258 -13.79 -1.25 36.95
CA ASN A 258 -13.34 -2.48 37.60
C ASN A 258 -11.87 -2.76 37.24
N VAL A 259 -11.17 -3.47 38.13
CA VAL A 259 -9.78 -3.90 37.93
C VAL A 259 -9.75 -5.42 37.90
N VAL A 260 -9.21 -6.00 36.83
CA VAL A 260 -8.96 -7.44 36.72
C VAL A 260 -7.46 -7.67 36.55
N THR A 261 -6.84 -8.33 37.53
CA THR A 261 -5.39 -8.53 37.57
C THR A 261 -5.04 -10.02 37.55
N LEU A 262 -4.01 -10.36 36.79
CA LEU A 262 -3.43 -11.70 36.73
C LEU A 262 -1.93 -11.59 36.97
N SER A 263 -1.47 -11.70 38.22
CA SER A 263 -0.14 -11.21 38.64
C SER A 263 1.07 -12.06 38.21
N TYR A 264 0.98 -13.40 38.29
CA TYR A 264 2.02 -14.31 37.80
C TYR A 264 1.41 -15.67 37.49
N PHE A 265 1.58 -16.14 36.25
CA PHE A 265 1.01 -17.40 35.79
C PHE A 265 2.14 -18.39 35.51
N ASN A 266 2.17 -19.52 36.23
CA ASN A 266 3.07 -20.64 35.95
C ASN A 266 2.24 -21.87 35.58
N LEU A 267 2.25 -22.23 34.30
CA LEU A 267 1.56 -23.41 33.80
C LEU A 267 2.56 -24.53 33.62
N THR A 268 2.44 -25.56 34.46
CA THR A 268 3.33 -26.73 34.42
C THR A 268 2.55 -27.99 34.05
N GLY A 269 3.03 -28.76 33.06
CA GLY A 269 2.45 -30.04 32.65
C GLY A 269 1.39 -30.02 31.52
N GLY A 270 1.42 -31.07 30.68
CA GLY A 270 0.42 -31.47 29.67
C GLY A 270 0.25 -30.62 28.39
N ASN A 271 -0.23 -31.25 27.29
CA ASN A 271 -0.52 -30.63 25.97
C ASN A 271 -1.84 -29.82 25.94
N SER A 272 -2.24 -29.19 27.05
CA SER A 272 -3.55 -28.55 27.18
C SER A 272 -3.47 -27.04 26.91
N ILE A 273 -4.49 -26.48 26.25
CA ILE A 273 -4.66 -25.03 26.05
C ILE A 273 -5.38 -24.48 27.28
N VAL A 274 -4.80 -23.51 27.99
CA VAL A 274 -5.49 -22.78 29.07
C VAL A 274 -5.99 -21.44 28.53
N ASN A 275 -7.27 -21.15 28.78
CA ASN A 275 -7.93 -19.93 28.33
C ASN A 275 -8.29 -19.04 29.53
N VAL A 276 -7.72 -17.83 29.61
CA VAL A 276 -8.12 -16.87 30.65
C VAL A 276 -8.69 -15.62 30.01
N VAL A 277 -9.87 -15.20 30.46
CA VAL A 277 -10.60 -14.08 29.89
C VAL A 277 -10.95 -13.09 30.99
N ALA A 278 -10.39 -11.89 30.97
CA ALA A 278 -10.65 -10.91 32.03
C ALA A 278 -12.09 -10.38 31.98
N VAL A 279 -12.61 -10.05 30.80
CA VAL A 279 -14.02 -9.69 30.60
C VAL A 279 -14.57 -10.44 29.38
N MET A 280 -15.65 -11.22 29.58
CA MET A 280 -16.30 -12.02 28.53
C MET A 280 -17.73 -11.55 28.29
N LEU A 281 -18.10 -11.38 27.03
CA LEU A 281 -19.48 -11.24 26.56
C LEU A 281 -19.79 -12.41 25.63
N GLY A 282 -20.70 -13.28 26.06
CA GLY A 282 -21.25 -14.36 25.24
C GLY A 282 -22.73 -14.12 24.98
N TYR A 283 -23.14 -14.12 23.71
CA TYR A 283 -24.54 -13.96 23.30
C TYR A 283 -25.21 -12.69 23.89
N SER A 284 -24.43 -11.65 24.16
CA SER A 284 -24.85 -10.50 24.96
C SER A 284 -25.00 -9.25 24.10
N GLN A 285 -25.90 -8.35 24.49
CA GLN A 285 -26.25 -7.19 23.67
C GLN A 285 -26.46 -5.90 24.47
N GLU A 286 -26.19 -4.75 23.84
CA GLU A 286 -26.44 -3.42 24.43
C GLU A 286 -25.71 -3.15 25.76
N ASN A 287 -24.66 -3.90 26.09
CA ASN A 287 -23.88 -3.68 27.30
C ASN A 287 -22.82 -2.60 27.10
N ARG A 288 -22.48 -1.90 28.17
CA ARG A 288 -21.43 -0.87 28.21
C ARG A 288 -20.31 -1.31 29.15
N ILE A 289 -19.10 -1.39 28.61
CA ILE A 289 -17.88 -1.78 29.34
C ILE A 289 -16.92 -0.60 29.24
N GLU A 290 -16.75 0.14 30.34
CA GLU A 290 -15.98 1.38 30.32
C GLU A 290 -15.02 1.61 31.48
N ASN A 291 -13.93 2.31 31.24
CA ASN A 291 -12.97 2.70 32.29
C ASN A 291 -12.39 1.52 33.10
N ASN A 292 -12.49 0.29 32.62
CA ASN A 292 -11.95 -0.88 33.31
C ASN A 292 -10.46 -1.03 33.01
N ARG A 293 -9.73 -1.63 33.95
CA ARG A 293 -8.31 -1.93 33.83
C ARG A 293 -8.09 -3.43 33.89
N VAL A 294 -7.42 -3.98 32.88
CA VAL A 294 -6.98 -5.37 32.82
C VAL A 294 -5.47 -5.40 32.76
N ASP A 295 -4.83 -6.06 33.72
CA ASP A 295 -3.39 -6.23 33.76
C ASP A 295 -3.02 -7.71 33.79
N PHE A 296 -2.42 -8.18 32.68
CA PHE A 296 -1.71 -9.45 32.64
C PHE A 296 -0.27 -9.23 33.10
N GLY A 297 0.12 -9.85 34.20
CA GLY A 297 1.48 -9.89 34.69
C GLY A 297 2.38 -10.80 33.88
N ASP A 298 3.69 -10.68 34.11
CA ASP A 298 4.68 -11.53 33.46
C ASP A 298 4.58 -12.99 33.95
N GLY A 299 5.04 -13.95 33.14
CA GLY A 299 4.93 -15.35 33.50
C GLY A 299 5.76 -16.30 32.64
N GLU A 300 5.71 -17.57 33.00
CA GLU A 300 6.40 -18.66 32.31
C GLU A 300 5.40 -19.78 32.02
N VAL A 301 5.31 -20.23 30.78
CA VAL A 301 4.39 -21.30 30.39
C VAL A 301 5.11 -22.49 29.75
N GLN A 302 4.55 -23.69 29.92
CA GLN A 302 5.07 -24.94 29.34
C GLN A 302 4.25 -25.47 28.15
N SER A 303 3.14 -24.81 27.77
CA SER A 303 2.25 -25.20 26.68
C SER A 303 1.70 -23.97 25.92
N SER A 304 0.94 -24.19 24.84
CA SER A 304 0.23 -23.11 24.13
C SER A 304 -0.92 -22.55 24.98
N ASN A 305 -1.03 -21.22 25.05
CA ASN A 305 -2.03 -20.54 25.88
C ASN A 305 -2.64 -19.35 25.15
N ILE A 306 -3.92 -19.09 25.42
CA ILE A 306 -4.65 -17.96 24.84
C ILE A 306 -5.29 -17.15 25.97
N MET A 307 -4.98 -15.87 26.03
CA MET A 307 -5.53 -14.95 27.02
C MET A 307 -6.24 -13.80 26.33
N TYR A 308 -7.37 -13.37 26.91
CA TYR A 308 -8.21 -12.32 26.36
C TYR A 308 -8.45 -11.24 27.42
N GLY A 309 -8.12 -9.99 27.13
CA GLY A 309 -8.49 -8.86 27.98
C GLY A 309 -9.99 -8.66 27.99
N ILE A 310 -10.55 -8.30 26.85
CA ILE A 310 -12.00 -8.18 26.64
C ILE A 310 -12.38 -9.02 25.42
N SER A 311 -13.34 -9.94 25.56
CA SER A 311 -13.77 -10.84 24.49
C SER A 311 -15.26 -10.73 24.25
N LEU A 312 -15.64 -10.53 22.98
CA LEU A 312 -17.02 -10.52 22.50
C LEU A 312 -17.21 -11.72 21.56
N ARG A 313 -18.18 -12.56 21.88
CA ARG A 313 -18.53 -13.77 21.12
C ARG A 313 -20.03 -13.79 20.87
N VAL A 314 -20.42 -13.83 19.59
CA VAL A 314 -21.83 -13.75 19.14
C VAL A 314 -22.58 -12.60 19.85
N SER A 315 -21.92 -11.44 20.00
CA SER A 315 -22.42 -10.33 20.83
C SER A 315 -22.58 -9.07 20.00
N ASP A 316 -23.73 -8.40 20.14
CA ASP A 316 -24.16 -7.35 19.22
C ASP A 316 -24.47 -6.02 19.95
N ASN A 317 -24.20 -4.89 19.30
CA ASN A 317 -24.55 -3.55 19.81
C ASN A 317 -23.93 -3.17 21.17
N ASN A 318 -22.77 -3.74 21.53
CA ASN A 318 -22.08 -3.42 22.77
C ASN A 318 -21.09 -2.25 22.58
N VAL A 319 -20.80 -1.53 23.67
CA VAL A 319 -19.87 -0.39 23.71
C VAL A 319 -18.71 -0.69 24.63
N ILE A 320 -17.49 -0.72 24.08
CA ILE A 320 -16.23 -0.90 24.83
C ILE A 320 -15.47 0.43 24.77
N LEU A 321 -15.46 1.17 25.88
CA LEU A 321 -15.01 2.57 25.91
C LEU A 321 -13.94 2.85 26.99
N ASN A 322 -12.81 3.46 26.61
CA ASN A 322 -11.81 3.96 27.56
C ASN A 322 -11.29 2.90 28.56
N ASN A 323 -11.20 1.64 28.14
CA ASN A 323 -10.59 0.58 28.95
C ASN A 323 -9.07 0.55 28.71
N THR A 324 -8.32 0.14 29.73
CA THR A 324 -6.88 -0.11 29.63
C THR A 324 -6.62 -1.61 29.72
N VAL A 325 -5.93 -2.17 28.72
CA VAL A 325 -5.50 -3.57 28.72
C VAL A 325 -3.98 -3.62 28.54
N THR A 326 -3.29 -4.16 29.55
CA THR A 326 -1.84 -4.35 29.55
C THR A 326 -1.52 -5.84 29.43
N GLY A 327 -0.90 -6.25 28.33
CA GLY A 327 -0.37 -7.60 28.18
C GLY A 327 0.91 -7.83 28.99
N GLY A 328 1.13 -9.06 29.43
CA GLY A 328 2.32 -9.49 30.15
C GLY A 328 3.37 -10.11 29.23
N ASN A 329 4.62 -10.15 29.67
CA ASN A 329 5.69 -10.87 28.98
C ASN A 329 5.70 -12.33 29.43
N PHE A 330 5.42 -13.25 28.51
CA PHE A 330 5.41 -14.68 28.77
C PHE A 330 6.59 -15.38 28.10
N SER A 331 7.43 -16.05 28.88
CA SER A 331 8.47 -16.94 28.37
C SER A 331 7.95 -18.38 28.25
N ILE A 332 8.50 -19.14 27.30
CA ILE A 332 8.18 -20.58 27.14
C ILE A 332 9.38 -21.39 27.63
N SER A 333 9.19 -22.22 28.66
CA SER A 333 10.29 -22.89 29.38
C SER A 333 10.53 -24.34 29.01
N TYR A 334 9.52 -25.01 28.43
CA TYR A 334 9.62 -26.39 27.95
C TYR A 334 9.03 -26.48 26.55
N VAL A 335 9.87 -26.79 25.56
CA VAL A 335 9.46 -26.83 24.15
C VAL A 335 8.83 -28.20 23.84
N TYR A 336 7.51 -28.30 23.91
CA TYR A 336 6.82 -29.12 22.91
C TYR A 336 6.89 -28.35 21.59
N LEU A 337 7.46 -28.96 20.54
CA LEU A 337 7.64 -28.35 19.21
C LEU A 337 6.35 -27.65 18.77
N GLY A 338 6.38 -26.31 18.61
CA GLY A 338 5.25 -25.50 18.12
C GLY A 338 4.39 -24.81 19.19
N SER A 339 4.79 -24.77 20.47
CA SER A 339 4.03 -24.06 21.51
C SER A 339 4.03 -22.52 21.29
N SER A 340 2.92 -21.84 21.56
CA SER A 340 2.78 -20.37 21.39
C SER A 340 1.84 -19.75 22.43
N VAL A 341 2.16 -18.54 22.90
CA VAL A 341 1.29 -17.74 23.80
C VAL A 341 0.69 -16.59 23.02
N PHE A 342 -0.63 -16.45 23.07
CA PHE A 342 -1.36 -15.35 22.45
C PHE A 342 -2.11 -14.55 23.50
N VAL A 343 -1.79 -13.26 23.60
CA VAL A 343 -2.56 -12.29 24.40
C VAL A 343 -3.33 -11.40 23.45
N TYR A 344 -4.65 -11.47 23.49
CA TYR A 344 -5.54 -10.61 22.73
C TYR A 344 -6.08 -9.51 23.64
N GLY A 345 -5.82 -8.25 23.31
CA GLY A 345 -6.28 -7.13 24.11
C GLY A 345 -7.81 -7.03 24.11
N ILE A 346 -8.38 -6.76 22.93
CA ILE A 346 -9.82 -6.79 22.69
C ILE A 346 -10.10 -7.70 21.49
N SER A 347 -10.96 -8.70 21.64
CA SER A 347 -11.29 -9.66 20.59
C SER A 347 -12.78 -9.67 20.28
N LEU A 348 -13.12 -9.58 19.00
CA LEU A 348 -14.47 -9.74 18.46
C LEU A 348 -14.49 -10.99 17.59
N SER A 349 -15.41 -11.90 17.90
CA SER A 349 -15.46 -13.23 17.28
C SER A 349 -16.88 -13.70 17.04
N GLU A 350 -17.01 -14.71 16.17
CA GLU A 350 -18.23 -15.48 15.91
C GLU A 350 -19.45 -14.63 15.58
N ALA A 351 -19.37 -13.87 14.49
CA ALA A 351 -20.45 -13.02 13.99
C ALA A 351 -20.95 -11.97 15.00
N SER A 352 -20.05 -11.42 15.81
CA SER A 352 -20.32 -10.22 16.64
C SER A 352 -20.45 -8.98 15.75
N ARG A 353 -21.53 -8.21 15.91
CA ARG A 353 -21.90 -7.11 15.00
C ARG A 353 -22.26 -5.81 15.69
N ASN A 354 -22.10 -4.70 14.96
CA ASN A 354 -22.53 -3.37 15.41
C ASN A 354 -21.92 -2.94 16.76
N ASN A 355 -20.78 -3.51 17.15
CA ASN A 355 -20.10 -3.11 18.39
C ASN A 355 -19.22 -1.89 18.14
N MET A 356 -19.10 -1.04 19.15
CA MET A 356 -18.22 0.13 19.13
C MET A 356 -17.06 -0.06 20.10
N ILE A 357 -15.84 -0.05 19.58
CA ILE A 357 -14.60 -0.15 20.35
C ILE A 357 -13.90 1.20 20.27
N ALA A 358 -14.01 2.00 21.33
CA ALA A 358 -13.59 3.40 21.31
C ALA A 358 -12.66 3.79 22.46
N GLU A 359 -11.65 4.62 22.18
CA GLU A 359 -10.83 5.29 23.20
C GLU A 359 -10.06 4.35 24.15
N ASN A 360 -9.95 3.06 23.81
CA ASN A 360 -9.23 2.09 24.65
C ASN A 360 -7.72 2.22 24.45
N ASN A 361 -6.97 1.89 25.51
CA ASN A 361 -5.52 1.81 25.48
C ASN A 361 -5.09 0.35 25.62
N VAL A 362 -4.41 -0.19 24.60
CA VAL A 362 -3.93 -1.57 24.62
C VAL A 362 -2.43 -1.60 24.34
N THR A 363 -1.69 -2.23 25.25
CA THR A 363 -0.23 -2.36 25.15
C THR A 363 0.25 -3.79 25.40
N SER A 364 1.39 -4.15 24.80
CA SER A 364 2.09 -5.41 25.06
C SER A 364 1.27 -6.68 24.76
N ALA A 365 0.29 -6.59 23.87
CA ALA A 365 -0.52 -7.72 23.43
C ALA A 365 0.03 -8.36 22.13
N SER A 366 -0.27 -9.63 21.88
CA SER A 366 -0.02 -10.26 20.58
C SER A 366 -0.88 -9.60 19.48
N LYS A 367 -2.14 -9.26 19.80
CA LYS A 367 -2.96 -8.38 18.96
C LYS A 367 -3.68 -7.39 19.85
N GLY A 368 -3.54 -6.10 19.56
CA GLY A 368 -4.21 -5.03 20.30
C GLY A 368 -5.73 -5.18 20.21
N ILE A 369 -6.25 -5.12 18.98
CA ILE A 369 -7.66 -5.41 18.68
C ILE A 369 -7.73 -6.45 17.56
N GLN A 370 -8.55 -7.49 17.75
CA GLN A 370 -8.77 -8.54 16.74
C GLN A 370 -10.24 -8.63 16.34
N LEU A 371 -10.48 -8.74 15.03
CA LEU A 371 -11.78 -9.13 14.46
C LEU A 371 -11.63 -10.48 13.75
N SER A 372 -12.48 -11.43 14.10
CA SER A 372 -12.43 -12.81 13.60
C SER A 372 -13.82 -13.40 13.39
N THR A 373 -13.87 -14.51 12.65
CA THR A 373 -15.04 -15.38 12.42
C THR A 373 -16.31 -14.61 12.07
N LEU A 374 -16.35 -13.99 10.88
CA LEU A 374 -17.53 -13.25 10.37
C LEU A 374 -17.93 -12.01 11.18
N ALA A 375 -17.05 -11.44 12.00
CA ALA A 375 -17.29 -10.15 12.65
C ALA A 375 -17.55 -9.06 11.60
N SER A 376 -18.68 -8.36 11.72
CA SER A 376 -19.11 -7.40 10.71
C SER A 376 -19.78 -6.16 11.25
N SER A 377 -19.70 -5.05 10.51
CA SER A 377 -20.37 -3.79 10.88
C SER A 377 -19.92 -3.23 12.23
N ASN A 378 -18.72 -3.57 12.69
CA ASN A 378 -18.15 -3.01 13.92
C ASN A 378 -17.36 -1.73 13.62
N THR A 379 -17.31 -0.83 14.61
CA THR A 379 -16.56 0.43 14.53
C THR A 379 -15.45 0.44 15.58
N ILE A 380 -14.20 0.57 15.12
CA ILE A 380 -13.00 0.70 15.96
C ILE A 380 -12.49 2.12 15.82
N ARG A 381 -12.63 2.95 16.86
CA ARG A 381 -12.29 4.37 16.77
C ARG A 381 -11.46 4.93 17.92
N SER A 382 -10.55 5.85 17.61
CA SER A 382 -9.85 6.64 18.66
C SER A 382 -9.07 5.82 19.70
N ASN A 383 -8.71 4.57 19.41
CA ASN A 383 -7.94 3.73 20.33
C ASN A 383 -6.44 4.04 20.23
N SER A 384 -5.71 3.81 21.33
CA SER A 384 -4.25 3.88 21.43
C SER A 384 -3.69 2.47 21.53
N LEU A 385 -2.98 2.00 20.49
CA LEU A 385 -2.52 0.62 20.36
C LEU A 385 -1.00 0.60 20.18
N LYS A 386 -0.26 0.37 21.26
CA LYS A 386 1.20 0.55 21.28
C LYS A 386 1.95 -0.70 21.73
N TYR A 387 3.13 -0.95 21.20
CA TYR A 387 4.00 -2.06 21.63
C TYR A 387 3.32 -3.45 21.56
N ASN A 388 2.32 -3.62 20.68
CA ASN A 388 1.71 -4.92 20.43
C ASN A 388 2.46 -5.61 19.28
N ALA A 389 2.24 -6.90 19.02
CA ALA A 389 2.75 -7.47 17.77
C ALA A 389 1.95 -6.93 16.58
N TYR A 390 0.62 -7.09 16.60
CA TYR A 390 -0.29 -6.39 15.69
C TYR A 390 -1.09 -5.32 16.43
N GLY A 391 -1.24 -4.14 15.84
CA GLY A 391 -2.12 -3.12 16.40
C GLY A 391 -3.60 -3.52 16.28
N ILE A 392 -4.10 -3.59 15.05
CA ILE A 392 -5.44 -4.10 14.70
C ILE A 392 -5.27 -5.20 13.65
N SER A 393 -5.88 -6.36 13.88
CA SER A 393 -5.88 -7.49 12.94
C SER A 393 -7.32 -7.93 12.67
N CYS A 394 -7.70 -7.90 11.40
CA CYS A 394 -9.03 -8.25 10.92
C CYS A 394 -8.90 -9.45 9.97
N GLY A 395 -9.47 -10.60 10.33
CA GLY A 395 -9.76 -11.71 9.41
C GLY A 395 -8.63 -12.68 9.04
N GLU A 396 -7.62 -12.88 9.89
CA GLU A 396 -6.53 -13.87 9.66
C GLU A 396 -6.97 -15.33 9.36
N SER A 397 -8.25 -15.68 9.51
CA SER A 397 -8.79 -17.01 9.13
C SER A 397 -10.28 -16.99 8.77
N SER A 398 -10.85 -15.82 8.42
CA SER A 398 -12.31 -15.65 8.35
C SER A 398 -12.73 -14.31 7.73
N TYR A 399 -13.78 -14.32 6.91
CA TYR A 399 -14.34 -13.16 6.21
C TYR A 399 -14.93 -12.09 7.15
N ALA A 400 -14.10 -11.23 7.74
CA ALA A 400 -14.59 -10.04 8.44
C ALA A 400 -14.94 -8.96 7.40
N HIS A 401 -16.13 -8.37 7.48
CA HIS A 401 -16.62 -7.47 6.44
C HIS A 401 -17.41 -6.28 6.96
N ASN A 402 -17.50 -5.20 6.18
CA ASN A 402 -18.24 -3.98 6.54
C ASN A 402 -17.75 -3.31 7.84
N ASN A 403 -16.52 -3.56 8.29
CA ASN A 403 -16.01 -2.93 9.51
C ASN A 403 -15.37 -1.58 9.19
N THR A 404 -15.45 -0.65 10.15
CA THR A 404 -14.84 0.68 10.08
C THR A 404 -13.73 0.82 11.11
N ILE A 405 -12.54 1.22 10.68
CA ILE A 405 -11.37 1.48 11.52
C ILE A 405 -10.97 2.94 11.33
N GLU A 406 -11.20 3.78 12.33
CA GLU A 406 -11.03 5.23 12.19
C GLU A 406 -10.34 5.95 13.35
N ASN A 407 -9.56 7.00 13.08
CA ASN A 407 -8.98 7.88 14.12
C ASN A 407 -8.11 7.16 15.19
N ASN A 408 -7.60 5.95 14.94
CA ASN A 408 -6.78 5.22 15.91
C ASN A 408 -5.31 5.66 15.81
N THR A 409 -4.58 5.57 16.93
CA THR A 409 -3.13 5.79 17.00
C THR A 409 -2.42 4.45 17.25
N LEU A 410 -1.57 4.03 16.32
CA LEU A 410 -0.87 2.75 16.40
C LEU A 410 0.65 2.94 16.26
N GLN A 411 1.40 2.59 17.30
CA GLN A 411 2.84 2.90 17.37
C GLN A 411 3.67 1.76 17.93
N PHE A 412 4.89 1.60 17.40
CA PHE A 412 5.86 0.62 17.90
C PHE A 412 5.34 -0.82 17.93
N ASN A 413 4.39 -1.15 17.04
CA ASN A 413 3.93 -2.53 16.93
C ASN A 413 4.96 -3.34 16.12
N SER A 414 5.39 -4.48 16.64
CA SER A 414 6.53 -5.24 16.09
C SER A 414 6.21 -5.96 14.78
N ASN A 415 4.95 -5.95 14.36
CA ASN A 415 4.47 -6.40 13.06
C ASN A 415 3.60 -5.30 12.41
N THR A 416 2.48 -5.64 11.77
CA THR A 416 1.64 -4.64 11.10
C THR A 416 0.84 -3.79 12.10
N GLY A 417 0.79 -2.48 11.86
CA GLY A 417 -0.13 -1.58 12.56
C GLY A 417 -1.59 -1.98 12.35
N ILE A 418 -2.10 -1.91 11.12
CA ILE A 418 -3.45 -2.38 10.76
C ILE A 418 -3.35 -3.44 9.66
N SER A 419 -3.85 -4.64 9.93
CA SER A 419 -3.96 -5.75 8.96
C SER A 419 -5.43 -6.06 8.70
N VAL A 420 -5.85 -6.00 7.44
CA VAL A 420 -7.22 -6.31 7.00
C VAL A 420 -7.23 -7.43 5.96
N ASN A 421 -7.89 -8.51 6.32
CA ASN A 421 -8.19 -9.66 5.48
C ASN A 421 -9.71 -9.86 5.51
N GLY A 422 -10.37 -9.66 4.37
CA GLY A 422 -11.83 -9.58 4.27
C GLY A 422 -12.30 -8.39 3.43
N GLU A 423 -13.60 -8.32 3.15
CA GLU A 423 -14.18 -7.43 2.14
C GLU A 423 -14.98 -6.25 2.70
N ASN A 424 -15.10 -5.17 1.91
CA ASN A 424 -15.92 -4.00 2.22
C ASN A 424 -15.52 -3.30 3.55
N ASN A 425 -14.27 -3.39 3.97
CA ASN A 425 -13.79 -2.72 5.18
C ASN A 425 -13.24 -1.32 4.84
N THR A 426 -13.39 -0.38 5.77
CA THR A 426 -12.91 1.00 5.62
C THR A 426 -11.88 1.32 6.71
N VAL A 427 -10.70 1.78 6.30
CA VAL A 427 -9.59 2.22 7.17
C VAL A 427 -9.32 3.70 6.90
N ARG A 428 -9.68 4.59 7.82
CA ARG A 428 -9.53 6.04 7.58
C ARG A 428 -9.09 6.90 8.76
N TRP A 429 -8.38 7.99 8.48
CA TRP A 429 -7.93 8.94 9.52
C TRP A 429 -7.08 8.34 10.65
N ASN A 430 -6.46 7.18 10.44
CA ASN A 430 -5.59 6.58 11.46
C ASN A 430 -4.18 7.17 11.37
N ASN A 431 -3.49 7.24 12.51
CA ASN A 431 -2.09 7.66 12.62
C ASN A 431 -1.21 6.47 13.01
N LEU A 432 -0.34 6.05 12.09
CA LEU A 432 0.50 4.86 12.23
C LEU A 432 1.97 5.24 12.10
N SER A 433 2.75 5.01 13.16
CA SER A 433 4.18 5.32 13.16
C SER A 433 5.05 4.26 13.81
N SER A 434 6.21 3.98 13.21
CA SER A 434 7.20 3.04 13.77
C SER A 434 6.66 1.62 13.99
N ASN A 435 5.76 1.17 13.12
CA ASN A 435 5.36 -0.24 13.04
C ASN A 435 6.23 -0.96 12.00
N ALA A 436 6.21 -2.30 11.96
CA ALA A 436 6.93 -3.04 10.91
C ALA A 436 6.35 -2.71 9.53
N ASP A 437 5.05 -2.94 9.32
CA ASP A 437 4.29 -2.39 8.19
C ASP A 437 3.19 -1.48 8.74
N ALA A 438 2.82 -0.40 8.05
CA ALA A 438 1.76 0.46 8.55
C ALA A 438 0.38 -0.19 8.31
N ILE A 439 -0.04 -0.30 7.05
CA ILE A 439 -1.34 -0.88 6.67
C ILE A 439 -1.15 -2.00 5.66
N THR A 440 -1.73 -3.16 5.93
CA THR A 440 -1.90 -4.24 4.96
C THR A 440 -3.39 -4.50 4.74
N VAL A 441 -3.80 -4.59 3.48
CA VAL A 441 -5.19 -4.91 3.10
C VAL A 441 -5.23 -5.98 2.01
N SER A 442 -6.18 -6.89 2.11
CA SER A 442 -6.40 -7.97 1.16
C SER A 442 -7.89 -8.16 0.87
N ASP A 443 -8.24 -8.88 -0.21
CA ASP A 443 -9.60 -9.10 -0.73
C ASP A 443 -10.20 -7.91 -1.49
N LYS A 444 -11.52 -7.66 -1.38
CA LYS A 444 -12.29 -6.84 -2.31
C LYS A 444 -12.99 -5.67 -1.63
N ASN A 445 -13.11 -4.58 -2.37
CA ASN A 445 -13.87 -3.38 -2.01
C ASN A 445 -13.41 -2.72 -0.70
N ASN A 446 -12.14 -2.88 -0.35
CA ASN A 446 -11.59 -2.20 0.82
C ASN A 446 -11.23 -0.75 0.47
N VAL A 447 -11.35 0.13 1.46
CA VAL A 447 -11.04 1.56 1.33
C VAL A 447 -9.98 1.92 2.36
N VAL A 448 -8.87 2.51 1.91
CA VAL A 448 -7.80 3.06 2.75
C VAL A 448 -7.72 4.56 2.47
N ASP A 449 -8.32 5.38 3.33
CA ASP A 449 -8.55 6.80 3.08
C ASP A 449 -7.98 7.72 4.16
N ALA A 450 -7.26 8.77 3.78
CA ALA A 450 -6.87 9.85 4.68
C ALA A 450 -6.08 9.43 5.95
N ASN A 451 -5.28 8.37 5.87
CA ASN A 451 -4.41 7.92 6.96
C ASN A 451 -3.04 8.62 6.90
N THR A 452 -2.40 8.78 8.06
CA THR A 452 -1.01 9.26 8.17
C THR A 452 -0.09 8.12 8.57
N LEU A 453 0.87 7.78 7.70
CA LEU A 453 1.75 6.61 7.81
C LEU A 453 3.21 7.08 7.80
N LEU A 454 3.82 7.16 8.97
CA LEU A 454 5.10 7.84 9.18
C LEU A 454 6.17 6.92 9.76
N SER A 455 7.32 6.81 9.07
CA SER A 455 8.52 6.16 9.63
C SER A 455 8.28 4.73 10.12
N ASN A 456 7.52 3.94 9.35
CA ASN A 456 7.39 2.50 9.56
C ASN A 456 8.60 1.77 8.94
N GLU A 457 8.99 0.64 9.52
CA GLU A 457 10.22 -0.09 9.16
C GLU A 457 10.12 -0.83 7.81
N GLY A 458 8.92 -0.95 7.27
CA GLY A 458 8.57 -1.62 6.03
C GLY A 458 7.72 -0.70 5.15
N ASN A 459 6.65 -1.23 4.56
CA ASN A 459 5.80 -0.50 3.63
C ASN A 459 4.82 0.43 4.37
N GLY A 460 4.48 1.55 3.72
CA GLY A 460 3.37 2.38 4.16
C GLY A 460 2.03 1.65 4.00
N ILE A 461 1.66 1.34 2.75
CA ILE A 461 0.44 0.60 2.42
C ILE A 461 0.82 -0.59 1.53
N SER A 462 0.39 -1.78 1.91
CA SER A 462 0.43 -2.97 1.06
C SER A 462 -1.00 -3.44 0.76
N ALA A 463 -1.39 -3.50 -0.50
CA ALA A 463 -2.74 -3.89 -0.90
C ALA A 463 -2.75 -5.04 -1.92
N ILE A 464 -3.58 -6.04 -1.65
CA ILE A 464 -3.82 -7.20 -2.52
C ILE A 464 -5.32 -7.25 -2.82
N GLY A 465 -5.71 -7.38 -4.08
CA GLY A 465 -7.12 -7.36 -4.47
C GLY A 465 -7.69 -5.95 -4.62
N ASN A 466 -9.02 -5.85 -4.71
CA ASN A 466 -9.67 -4.63 -5.16
C ASN A 466 -9.74 -3.59 -4.04
N THR A 467 -8.98 -2.51 -4.14
CA THR A 467 -8.82 -1.52 -3.08
C THR A 467 -8.79 -0.09 -3.63
N ILE A 468 -9.49 0.82 -2.94
CA ILE A 468 -9.37 2.27 -3.15
C ILE A 468 -8.41 2.82 -2.10
N ILE A 469 -7.34 3.48 -2.54
CA ILE A 469 -6.31 4.10 -1.69
C ILE A 469 -6.31 5.59 -1.99
N SER A 470 -6.87 6.39 -1.08
CA SER A 470 -7.10 7.82 -1.32
C SER A 470 -6.63 8.72 -0.19
N ASN A 471 -6.17 9.93 -0.52
CA ASN A 471 -5.92 11.00 0.47
C ASN A 471 -4.89 10.69 1.57
N ASN A 472 -4.09 9.62 1.46
CA ASN A 472 -3.15 9.23 2.51
C ASN A 472 -1.85 10.04 2.47
N ALA A 473 -1.26 10.29 3.64
CA ALA A 473 0.08 10.82 3.80
C ALA A 473 1.05 9.69 4.15
N VAL A 474 1.87 9.27 3.19
CA VAL A 474 2.77 8.12 3.29
C VAL A 474 4.23 8.57 3.26
N LEU A 475 4.82 8.71 4.45
CA LEU A 475 6.00 9.54 4.68
C LEU A 475 7.13 8.73 5.35
N ASN A 476 8.33 8.79 4.78
CA ASN A 476 9.56 8.30 5.41
C ASN A 476 9.55 6.82 5.82
N ASN A 477 8.78 5.96 5.15
CA ASN A 477 8.76 4.53 5.44
C ASN A 477 9.95 3.84 4.75
N ALA A 478 10.57 2.84 5.39
CA ALA A 478 11.80 2.26 4.87
C ALA A 478 11.60 1.35 3.63
N GLY A 479 10.39 0.85 3.41
CA GLY A 479 9.99 0.09 2.22
C GLY A 479 9.39 0.94 1.09
N TYR A 480 8.40 0.37 0.39
CA TYR A 480 7.59 1.11 -0.57
C TYR A 480 6.64 2.07 0.15
N GLY A 481 6.31 3.20 -0.47
CA GLY A 481 5.21 4.03 0.02
C GLY A 481 3.89 3.27 -0.08
N ILE A 482 3.48 2.98 -1.32
CA ILE A 482 2.27 2.18 -1.63
C ILE A 482 2.69 1.02 -2.53
N TYR A 483 2.35 -0.21 -2.15
CA TYR A 483 2.68 -1.43 -2.87
C TYR A 483 1.42 -2.24 -3.18
N THR A 484 1.18 -2.53 -4.47
CA THR A 484 0.02 -3.30 -4.92
C THR A 484 0.39 -4.31 -6.01
N THR A 485 -0.14 -5.54 -5.94
CA THR A 485 0.38 -6.69 -6.74
C THR A 485 -0.62 -7.38 -7.64
N THR A 486 -1.81 -7.72 -7.15
CA THR A 486 -2.76 -8.52 -7.90
C THR A 486 -4.14 -7.94 -7.75
N CYS A 487 -4.86 -7.88 -8.87
CA CYS A 487 -6.29 -7.67 -8.87
C CYS A 487 -6.99 -9.02 -8.90
N THR A 488 -8.08 -9.19 -8.16
CA THR A 488 -8.93 -10.36 -8.35
C THR A 488 -9.81 -10.12 -9.57
N PRO A 489 -9.82 -11.02 -10.58
CA PRO A 489 -10.67 -10.84 -11.76
C PRO A 489 -12.15 -10.83 -11.36
N GLY A 490 -12.98 -10.11 -12.11
CA GLY A 490 -14.44 -10.15 -11.96
C GLY A 490 -15.02 -11.52 -12.31
N GLN A 491 -16.33 -11.69 -12.13
CA GLN A 491 -17.04 -12.98 -12.31
C GLN A 491 -16.90 -13.63 -13.71
N PHE A 492 -16.30 -12.96 -14.69
CA PHE A 492 -16.07 -13.46 -16.05
C PHE A 492 -14.60 -13.52 -16.46
N GLY A 493 -13.66 -13.51 -15.50
CA GLY A 493 -12.22 -13.54 -15.80
C GLY A 493 -11.68 -12.23 -16.40
N GLN A 494 -12.53 -11.20 -16.55
CA GLN A 494 -12.12 -9.86 -16.98
C GLN A 494 -11.66 -9.04 -15.77
N TYR A 495 -10.47 -8.45 -15.90
CA TYR A 495 -9.92 -7.52 -14.91
C TYR A 495 -10.48 -6.12 -15.17
N SER A 496 -11.14 -5.51 -14.18
CA SER A 496 -11.54 -4.11 -14.28
C SER A 496 -10.29 -3.22 -14.37
N PRO A 497 -10.26 -2.19 -15.24
CA PRO A 497 -9.21 -1.16 -15.25
C PRO A 497 -9.07 -0.43 -13.90
N THR A 498 -10.12 -0.46 -13.07
CA THR A 498 -10.22 0.22 -11.76
C THR A 498 -10.06 -0.73 -10.58
N CYS A 499 -9.53 -1.94 -10.79
CA CYS A 499 -9.40 -2.91 -9.70
C CYS A 499 -8.60 -2.33 -8.52
N ILE A 500 -7.57 -1.53 -8.80
CA ILE A 500 -6.89 -0.70 -7.82
C ILE A 500 -7.03 0.76 -8.27
N LEU A 501 -7.48 1.61 -7.35
CA LEU A 501 -7.51 3.06 -7.51
C LEU A 501 -6.58 3.69 -6.47
N ILE A 502 -5.55 4.39 -6.92
CA ILE A 502 -4.63 5.14 -6.06
C ILE A 502 -4.78 6.61 -6.42
N GLU A 503 -5.42 7.40 -5.57
CA GLU A 503 -5.68 8.81 -5.88
C GLU A 503 -5.42 9.82 -4.76
N ASN A 504 -4.93 11.00 -5.12
CA ASN A 504 -4.75 12.12 -4.19
C ASN A 504 -3.87 11.80 -2.95
N ASN A 505 -2.92 10.87 -3.05
CA ASN A 505 -2.01 10.54 -1.96
C ASN A 505 -0.74 11.43 -2.01
N THR A 506 -0.22 11.77 -0.84
CA THR A 506 1.12 12.36 -0.69
C THR A 506 2.11 11.27 -0.31
N VAL A 507 3.08 10.99 -1.17
CA VAL A 507 4.05 9.91 -0.99
C VAL A 507 5.46 10.49 -1.02
N TYR A 508 6.12 10.50 0.14
CA TYR A 508 7.36 11.26 0.32
C TYR A 508 8.46 10.46 1.01
N SER A 509 9.65 10.47 0.40
CA SER A 509 10.91 10.00 1.01
C SER A 509 10.87 8.56 1.55
N ASN A 510 10.20 7.65 0.85
CA ASN A 510 10.22 6.23 1.18
C ASN A 510 11.46 5.53 0.60
N GLY A 511 11.89 4.43 1.22
CA GLY A 511 13.17 3.77 0.93
C GLY A 511 13.22 2.99 -0.40
N LEU A 512 12.08 2.64 -0.98
CA LEU A 512 11.97 2.02 -2.31
C LEU A 512 11.20 2.94 -3.28
N TYR A 513 10.38 2.37 -4.18
CA TYR A 513 9.52 3.19 -5.02
C TYR A 513 8.44 3.87 -4.18
N GLY A 514 8.08 5.10 -4.54
CA GLY A 514 6.95 5.78 -3.93
C GLY A 514 5.66 4.97 -4.10
N ILE A 515 5.33 4.62 -5.34
CA ILE A 515 4.18 3.78 -5.67
C ILE A 515 4.63 2.64 -6.56
N TYR A 516 4.28 1.41 -6.19
CA TYR A 516 4.37 0.22 -7.02
C TYR A 516 2.96 -0.29 -7.29
N ALA A 517 2.55 -0.29 -8.55
CA ALA A 517 1.23 -0.75 -8.97
C ALA A 517 1.31 -1.76 -10.10
N ALA A 518 0.96 -3.02 -9.83
CA ALA A 518 0.93 -4.04 -10.87
C ALA A 518 -0.16 -3.79 -11.93
N ARG A 519 -1.31 -3.21 -11.54
CA ARG A 519 -2.36 -2.77 -12.45
C ARG A 519 -3.28 -1.77 -11.73
N GLY A 520 -3.75 -0.73 -12.40
CA GLY A 520 -4.80 0.13 -11.85
C GLY A 520 -4.82 1.55 -12.42
N MET A 521 -5.64 2.39 -11.80
CA MET A 521 -5.69 3.83 -12.09
C MET A 521 -4.96 4.58 -10.97
N ILE A 522 -3.85 5.23 -11.32
CA ILE A 522 -2.99 5.98 -10.41
C ILE A 522 -3.05 7.45 -10.82
N LYS A 523 -3.80 8.28 -10.10
CA LYS A 523 -4.02 9.68 -10.52
C LYS A 523 -3.96 10.68 -9.36
N LEU A 524 -3.62 11.94 -9.66
CA LEU A 524 -3.59 13.05 -8.71
C LEU A 524 -2.67 12.84 -7.49
N ASN A 525 -1.74 11.88 -7.52
CA ASN A 525 -0.79 11.67 -6.44
C ASN A 525 0.40 12.61 -6.56
N ASN A 526 0.95 13.01 -5.41
CA ASN A 526 2.19 13.76 -5.31
C ASN A 526 3.30 12.84 -4.77
N VAL A 527 4.18 12.38 -5.65
CA VAL A 527 5.20 11.37 -5.36
C VAL A 527 6.60 11.98 -5.44
N THR A 528 7.22 12.22 -4.28
CA THR A 528 8.41 13.07 -4.20
C THR A 528 9.54 12.47 -3.36
N SER A 529 10.78 12.65 -3.81
CA SER A 529 12.00 12.37 -3.03
C SER A 529 12.18 10.93 -2.54
N ASN A 530 11.57 9.94 -3.20
CA ASN A 530 11.76 8.54 -2.82
C ASN A 530 13.13 8.04 -3.27
N TYR A 531 13.71 7.12 -2.49
CA TYR A 531 15.07 6.62 -2.72
C TYR A 531 15.15 5.63 -3.90
N GLY A 532 14.03 4.96 -4.23
CA GLY A 532 13.85 4.28 -5.50
C GLY A 532 13.34 5.23 -6.60
N GLY A 533 12.49 4.71 -7.51
CA GLY A 533 11.76 5.55 -8.46
C GLY A 533 10.49 6.17 -7.86
N GLY A 534 9.83 7.05 -8.61
CA GLY A 534 8.54 7.62 -8.22
C GLY A 534 7.43 6.58 -8.30
N ILE A 535 7.04 6.23 -9.52
CA ILE A 535 5.94 5.29 -9.78
C ILE A 535 6.43 4.15 -10.66
N PHE A 536 6.15 2.92 -10.24
CA PHE A 536 6.35 1.72 -11.03
C PHE A 536 4.99 1.15 -11.43
N ILE A 537 4.81 0.84 -12.72
CA ILE A 537 3.59 0.23 -13.26
C ILE A 537 3.86 -1.00 -14.13
N ARG A 538 2.87 -1.89 -14.20
CA ARG A 538 2.79 -2.98 -15.19
C ARG A 538 1.37 -3.05 -15.77
N ASP A 539 1.19 -3.86 -16.81
CA ASP A 539 -0.09 -4.15 -17.47
C ASP A 539 -0.94 -2.90 -17.80
N GLY A 540 -2.18 -3.02 -18.28
CA GLY A 540 -3.00 -1.88 -18.75
C GLY A 540 -3.39 -0.84 -17.69
N SER A 541 -2.42 -0.12 -17.14
CA SER A 541 -2.53 0.89 -16.08
C SER A 541 -2.70 2.29 -16.67
N ALA A 542 -3.44 3.14 -15.97
CA ALA A 542 -3.64 4.55 -16.32
C ALA A 542 -2.97 5.46 -15.28
N VAL A 543 -2.15 6.43 -15.71
CA VAL A 543 -1.29 7.20 -14.81
C VAL A 543 -1.32 8.70 -15.11
N GLU A 544 -1.68 9.53 -14.10
CA GLU A 544 -1.75 11.00 -14.15
C GLU A 544 -1.30 11.63 -12.81
N ASN A 545 -0.03 11.97 -12.63
CA ASN A 545 0.52 12.34 -11.32
C ASN A 545 1.59 13.44 -11.40
N LYS A 546 1.91 13.98 -10.22
CA LYS A 546 3.06 14.86 -10.00
C LYS A 546 4.19 14.05 -9.36
N ILE A 547 5.34 13.95 -10.04
CA ILE A 547 6.41 13.01 -9.68
C ILE A 547 7.78 13.68 -9.71
N ASN A 548 8.38 13.99 -8.56
CA ASN A 548 9.56 14.85 -8.53
C ASN A 548 10.69 14.34 -7.63
N PHE A 549 11.94 14.65 -8.01
CA PHE A 549 13.12 14.51 -7.17
C PHE A 549 13.40 13.08 -6.67
N ASN A 550 12.89 12.05 -7.35
CA ASN A 550 13.16 10.66 -6.99
C ASN A 550 14.54 10.23 -7.53
N LEU A 551 15.23 9.33 -6.83
CA LEU A 551 16.60 8.93 -7.22
C LEU A 551 16.63 7.93 -8.40
N GLY A 552 15.50 7.28 -8.70
CA GLY A 552 15.33 6.42 -9.88
C GLY A 552 14.60 7.12 -11.04
N ASP A 553 13.85 6.34 -11.81
CA ASP A 553 12.89 6.87 -12.77
C ASP A 553 11.78 7.64 -12.06
N GLY A 554 11.26 8.70 -12.69
CA GLY A 554 9.99 9.29 -12.27
C GLY A 554 8.87 8.27 -12.42
N LEU A 555 8.71 7.73 -13.63
CA LEU A 555 7.72 6.69 -13.93
C LEU A 555 8.39 5.57 -14.74
N LEU A 556 8.35 4.34 -14.23
CA LEU A 556 8.82 3.15 -14.91
C LEU A 556 7.64 2.23 -15.25
N ALA A 557 7.36 2.04 -16.54
CA ALA A 557 6.44 1.02 -17.03
C ALA A 557 7.21 -0.22 -17.47
N TYR A 558 6.93 -1.36 -16.85
CA TYR A 558 7.69 -2.60 -17.05
C TYR A 558 6.81 -3.75 -17.53
N PHE A 559 7.12 -4.30 -18.70
CA PHE A 559 6.27 -5.28 -19.39
C PHE A 559 4.82 -4.79 -19.47
N CYS A 560 4.64 -3.50 -19.73
CA CYS A 560 3.30 -3.00 -19.89
C CYS A 560 2.75 -3.36 -21.27
N SER A 561 1.46 -3.68 -21.30
CA SER A 561 0.68 -3.71 -22.52
C SER A 561 -0.56 -2.86 -22.35
N THR A 562 -0.75 -1.88 -23.23
CA THR A 562 -1.89 -0.95 -23.23
C THR A 562 -1.93 0.01 -22.03
N CYS A 563 -0.76 0.41 -21.50
CA CYS A 563 -0.67 1.50 -20.52
C CYS A 563 -1.07 2.83 -21.15
N ASN A 564 -1.73 3.68 -20.34
CA ASN A 564 -2.03 5.05 -20.69
C ASN A 564 -1.35 6.01 -19.69
N ILE A 565 -0.24 6.62 -20.11
CA ILE A 565 0.58 7.52 -19.29
C ILE A 565 0.32 8.94 -19.77
N THR A 566 -0.56 9.66 -19.07
CA THR A 566 -1.07 10.95 -19.55
C THR A 566 -1.03 12.04 -18.51
N GLN A 567 -0.75 13.27 -18.93
CA GLN A 567 -0.87 14.46 -18.09
C GLN A 567 -0.04 14.41 -16.79
N ASN A 568 1.08 13.68 -16.80
CA ASN A 568 2.01 13.65 -15.69
C ASN A 568 2.96 14.86 -15.74
N THR A 569 3.30 15.41 -14.57
CA THR A 569 4.37 16.39 -14.42
C THR A 569 5.52 15.75 -13.66
N LEU A 570 6.67 15.61 -14.32
CA LEU A 570 7.84 14.95 -13.76
C LEU A 570 9.04 15.89 -13.74
N ASN A 571 9.64 16.14 -12.57
CA ASN A 571 10.74 17.08 -12.44
C ASN A 571 11.93 16.48 -11.67
N SER A 572 13.13 16.58 -12.26
CA SER A 572 14.42 16.31 -11.61
C SER A 572 14.51 14.92 -10.99
N ASN A 573 13.96 13.91 -11.65
CA ASN A 573 14.20 12.51 -11.31
C ASN A 573 15.56 12.09 -11.90
N SER A 574 16.37 11.37 -11.14
CA SER A 574 17.81 11.23 -11.47
C SER A 574 18.11 10.34 -12.68
N TYR A 575 17.20 9.44 -13.07
CA TYR A 575 17.36 8.56 -14.25
C TYR A 575 16.45 8.96 -15.42
N GLY A 576 15.38 8.22 -15.71
CA GLY A 576 14.37 8.59 -16.70
C GLY A 576 13.26 9.42 -16.09
N GLY A 577 12.72 10.40 -16.82
CA GLY A 577 11.41 10.95 -16.50
C GLY A 577 10.37 9.85 -16.62
N ILE A 578 10.16 9.38 -17.85
CA ILE A 578 9.28 8.25 -18.18
C ILE A 578 10.10 7.18 -18.90
N THR A 579 10.08 5.95 -18.40
CA THR A 579 10.76 4.81 -19.03
C THR A 579 9.76 3.71 -19.37
N LEU A 580 9.72 3.31 -20.64
CA LEU A 580 9.00 2.14 -21.14
C LEU A 580 10.01 1.00 -21.35
N LEU A 581 9.91 -0.04 -20.53
CA LEU A 581 10.84 -1.16 -20.48
C LEU A 581 10.14 -2.46 -20.88
N ALA A 582 10.53 -3.02 -22.03
CA ALA A 582 9.88 -4.21 -22.62
C ALA A 582 8.35 -4.05 -22.81
N SER A 583 7.93 -2.86 -23.22
CA SER A 583 6.54 -2.38 -23.20
C SER A 583 5.93 -2.31 -24.60
N ARG A 584 4.63 -2.60 -24.76
CA ARG A 584 4.00 -2.67 -26.10
C ARG A 584 2.61 -2.06 -26.14
N TYR A 585 2.31 -1.34 -27.22
CA TYR A 585 0.99 -0.69 -27.40
C TYR A 585 0.66 0.32 -26.32
N ASP A 586 1.67 0.90 -25.67
CA ASP A 586 1.48 1.90 -24.63
C ASP A 586 1.39 3.31 -25.25
N SER A 587 0.67 4.19 -24.57
CA SER A 587 0.58 5.60 -24.94
C SER A 587 1.18 6.51 -23.88
N VAL A 588 2.04 7.42 -24.30
CA VAL A 588 2.68 8.45 -23.48
C VAL A 588 2.29 9.81 -24.05
N GLU A 589 1.32 10.47 -23.41
CA GLU A 589 0.69 11.66 -23.99
C GLU A 589 0.58 12.86 -23.05
N ASN A 590 0.83 14.06 -23.57
CA ASN A 590 0.60 15.32 -22.83
C ASN A 590 1.35 15.40 -21.48
N ASN A 591 2.50 14.73 -21.35
CA ASN A 591 3.32 14.79 -20.14
C ASN A 591 4.32 15.94 -20.22
N VAL A 592 4.66 16.50 -19.08
CA VAL A 592 5.73 17.50 -18.93
C VAL A 592 6.87 16.88 -18.15
N VAL A 593 8.03 16.73 -18.78
CA VAL A 593 9.23 16.16 -18.19
C VAL A 593 10.32 17.22 -18.15
N VAL A 594 10.89 17.46 -16.97
CA VAL A 594 11.96 18.44 -16.75
C VAL A 594 13.15 17.77 -16.07
N GLY A 595 14.32 17.85 -16.69
CA GLY A 595 15.56 17.30 -16.14
C GLY A 595 15.70 15.78 -16.29
N GLY A 596 16.64 15.21 -15.53
CA GLY A 596 16.98 13.79 -15.59
C GLY A 596 17.95 13.41 -16.72
N LYS A 597 18.44 12.16 -16.68
CA LYS A 597 19.33 11.60 -17.71
C LYS A 597 18.57 11.42 -19.03
N TYR A 598 17.36 10.87 -18.96
CA TYR A 598 16.46 10.71 -20.11
C TYR A 598 15.14 11.40 -19.79
N GLY A 599 14.57 12.17 -20.70
CA GLY A 599 13.21 12.68 -20.53
C GLY A 599 12.19 11.56 -20.69
N ILE A 600 12.13 10.97 -21.88
CA ILE A 600 11.34 9.77 -22.18
C ILE A 600 12.25 8.71 -22.82
N LEU A 601 12.29 7.51 -22.25
CA LEU A 601 13.14 6.40 -22.70
C LEU A 601 12.30 5.19 -23.10
N LEU A 602 12.51 4.67 -24.31
CA LEU A 602 11.95 3.41 -24.78
C LEU A 602 13.09 2.40 -24.95
N THR A 603 13.09 1.33 -24.16
CA THR A 603 14.21 0.38 -24.10
C THR A 603 13.79 -1.07 -23.84
N ILE A 604 14.74 -1.99 -23.90
CA ILE A 604 14.53 -3.44 -23.75
C ILE A 604 14.93 -3.93 -22.36
N SER A 605 14.36 -5.05 -21.94
CA SER A 605 14.84 -5.77 -20.75
C SER A 605 16.11 -6.54 -21.09
N THR A 606 17.19 -6.30 -20.33
CA THR A 606 18.45 -7.06 -20.42
C THR A 606 18.36 -8.45 -19.81
N TRP A 607 17.23 -8.81 -19.19
CA TRP A 607 16.95 -10.13 -18.66
C TRP A 607 16.49 -11.07 -19.78
N ASN A 608 17.44 -11.72 -20.45
CA ASN A 608 17.33 -12.87 -21.37
C ASN A 608 15.90 -13.39 -21.68
N LEU A 609 15.18 -12.74 -22.59
CA LEU A 609 13.86 -13.18 -23.04
C LEU A 609 13.63 -12.87 -24.53
N GLY A 610 14.36 -13.54 -25.43
CA GLY A 610 14.04 -13.62 -26.88
C GLY A 610 13.49 -12.34 -27.52
N SER A 611 12.46 -12.48 -28.37
CA SER A 611 11.71 -11.35 -28.97
C SER A 611 10.71 -10.70 -28.00
N GLU A 612 10.60 -11.18 -26.76
CA GLU A 612 9.58 -10.74 -25.80
C GLU A 612 10.00 -9.56 -24.92
N GLY A 613 11.31 -9.28 -24.83
CA GLY A 613 11.88 -8.16 -24.07
C GLY A 613 11.89 -6.80 -24.79
N ILE A 614 11.19 -6.65 -25.92
CA ILE A 614 11.33 -5.50 -26.83
C ILE A 614 10.20 -4.48 -26.65
N SER A 615 10.55 -3.19 -26.63
CA SER A 615 9.57 -2.10 -26.70
C SER A 615 9.13 -1.80 -28.14
N THR A 616 7.85 -1.99 -28.44
CA THR A 616 7.30 -1.88 -29.81
C THR A 616 5.88 -1.33 -29.85
N ASN A 617 5.50 -0.71 -30.96
CA ASN A 617 4.13 -0.20 -31.17
C ASN A 617 3.67 0.82 -30.12
N ASN A 618 4.62 1.52 -29.48
CA ASN A 618 4.29 2.56 -28.51
C ASN A 618 4.13 3.92 -29.20
N MET A 619 3.24 4.74 -28.64
CA MET A 619 2.93 6.10 -29.10
C MET A 619 3.44 7.12 -28.07
N VAL A 620 4.36 7.98 -28.47
CA VAL A 620 4.85 9.11 -27.66
C VAL A 620 4.42 10.39 -28.33
N ARG A 621 3.40 11.08 -27.80
CA ARG A 621 2.84 12.25 -28.47
C ARG A 621 2.51 13.43 -27.57
N ASN A 622 2.63 14.64 -28.12
CA ASN A 622 2.25 15.89 -27.44
C ASN A 622 2.96 16.10 -26.08
N ASN A 623 4.12 15.49 -25.85
CA ASN A 623 4.87 15.68 -24.61
C ASN A 623 5.78 16.90 -24.71
N THR A 624 6.04 17.53 -23.56
CA THR A 624 7.02 18.60 -23.41
C THR A 624 8.19 18.09 -22.59
N VAL A 625 9.39 18.09 -23.16
CA VAL A 625 10.61 17.62 -22.51
C VAL A 625 11.64 18.76 -22.45
N ILE A 626 12.12 19.08 -21.26
CA ILE A 626 12.96 20.25 -21.00
C ILE A 626 14.21 19.84 -20.23
N SER A 627 15.39 20.27 -20.68
CA SER A 627 16.65 20.21 -19.92
C SER A 627 17.10 18.81 -19.48
N SER A 628 16.74 17.75 -20.20
CA SER A 628 17.27 16.39 -19.99
C SER A 628 18.58 16.18 -20.78
N SER A 629 19.46 15.27 -20.34
CA SER A 629 20.66 14.94 -21.14
C SER A 629 20.31 14.30 -22.48
N THR A 630 19.20 13.57 -22.54
CA THR A 630 18.57 13.16 -23.78
C THR A 630 17.07 13.38 -23.64
N GLY A 631 16.47 14.14 -24.55
CA GLY A 631 15.05 14.49 -24.48
C GLY A 631 14.16 13.25 -24.60
N ILE A 632 14.07 12.70 -25.81
CA ILE A 632 13.41 11.43 -26.09
C ILE A 632 14.47 10.46 -26.63
N ALA A 633 14.85 9.50 -25.79
CA ALA A 633 15.61 8.34 -26.23
C ALA A 633 14.61 7.29 -26.72
N SER A 634 14.26 7.38 -27.99
CA SER A 634 13.54 6.32 -28.64
C SER A 634 14.58 5.33 -29.12
N LEU A 635 14.56 4.09 -28.63
CA LEU A 635 15.22 2.97 -29.30
C LEU A 635 16.70 2.86 -28.98
N THR A 636 16.99 2.08 -27.94
CA THR A 636 18.29 1.43 -27.79
C THR A 636 18.03 -0.06 -27.85
N TYR A 637 18.85 -0.78 -28.63
CA TYR A 637 18.84 -2.24 -28.71
C TYR A 637 17.48 -2.86 -29.16
N ALA A 638 17.23 -3.02 -30.46
CA ALA A 638 16.17 -3.90 -30.99
C ALA A 638 14.69 -3.43 -30.96
N SER A 639 14.36 -2.25 -30.43
CA SER A 639 12.99 -1.71 -30.53
C SER A 639 12.59 -1.33 -31.97
N TYR A 640 11.31 -1.46 -32.32
CA TYR A 640 10.77 -1.27 -33.67
C TYR A 640 9.32 -0.78 -33.65
N GLU A 641 8.87 -0.12 -34.72
CA GLU A 641 7.48 0.34 -34.91
C GLU A 641 6.94 1.33 -33.86
N ASN A 642 7.82 2.10 -33.21
CA ASN A 642 7.38 3.15 -32.29
C ASN A 642 7.12 4.46 -33.04
N THR A 643 6.13 5.23 -32.58
CA THR A 643 5.80 6.54 -33.15
C THR A 643 6.05 7.64 -32.13
N VAL A 644 6.90 8.59 -32.47
CA VAL A 644 7.21 9.79 -31.68
C VAL A 644 6.71 11.00 -32.48
N VAL A 645 5.60 11.60 -32.05
CA VAL A 645 4.88 12.61 -32.84
C VAL A 645 4.47 13.87 -32.05
N ASN A 646 4.60 15.05 -32.64
CA ASN A 646 4.13 16.31 -32.03
C ASN A 646 4.71 16.62 -30.64
N ASN A 647 5.93 16.15 -30.32
CA ASN A 647 6.57 16.47 -29.05
C ASN A 647 7.36 17.78 -29.16
N THR A 648 7.43 18.53 -28.06
CA THR A 648 8.29 19.71 -27.91
C THR A 648 9.46 19.36 -27.00
N ILE A 649 10.68 19.39 -27.54
CA ILE A 649 11.91 19.08 -26.81
C ILE A 649 12.83 20.30 -26.81
N THR A 650 13.33 20.69 -25.64
CA THR A 650 14.24 21.82 -25.50
C THR A 650 15.40 21.48 -24.58
N GLY A 651 16.61 21.52 -25.12
CA GLY A 651 17.83 21.24 -24.39
C GLY A 651 18.26 22.37 -23.46
N ASN A 652 19.14 22.04 -22.52
CA ASN A 652 19.70 23.01 -21.58
C ASN A 652 20.95 23.69 -22.17
N GLN A 653 20.84 24.96 -22.54
CA GLN A 653 21.97 25.74 -23.06
C GLN A 653 23.12 25.95 -22.05
N SER A 654 22.90 25.67 -20.77
CA SER A 654 23.89 25.85 -19.70
C SER A 654 24.90 24.70 -19.59
N ILE A 655 24.76 23.62 -20.38
CA ILE A 655 25.65 22.46 -20.34
C ILE A 655 26.51 22.44 -21.61
N PRO A 656 27.77 22.89 -21.56
CA PRO A 656 28.63 22.91 -22.73
C PRO A 656 29.20 21.49 -23.00
N ARG A 657 29.06 21.03 -24.25
CA ARG A 657 29.94 20.03 -24.89
C ARG A 657 29.96 18.60 -24.32
N TYR A 658 28.78 17.99 -24.16
CA TYR A 658 28.63 16.53 -24.29
C TYR A 658 27.42 16.24 -25.19
N PRO A 659 27.36 15.12 -25.92
CA PRO A 659 26.37 14.89 -26.97
C PRO A 659 24.97 14.69 -26.37
N HIS A 660 24.27 15.79 -26.11
CA HIS A 660 22.87 15.76 -25.73
C HIS A 660 22.03 15.62 -27.00
N SER A 661 21.14 14.64 -27.01
CA SER A 661 20.25 14.39 -28.14
C SER A 661 18.82 14.80 -27.79
N GLY A 662 18.19 15.62 -28.63
CA GLY A 662 16.77 15.93 -28.50
C GLY A 662 15.93 14.67 -28.71
N ILE A 663 16.06 14.06 -29.89
CA ILE A 663 15.53 12.73 -30.20
C ILE A 663 16.70 11.85 -30.63
N SER A 664 16.85 10.68 -30.02
CA SER A 664 17.84 9.69 -30.44
C SER A 664 17.18 8.40 -30.90
N ILE A 665 17.76 7.74 -31.90
CA ILE A 665 17.42 6.42 -32.46
C ILE A 665 18.70 5.60 -32.62
N GLN A 666 18.95 4.60 -31.78
CA GLN A 666 20.21 3.87 -31.74
C GLN A 666 20.01 2.35 -31.80
N TYR A 667 20.72 1.67 -32.70
CA TYR A 667 20.67 0.21 -32.83
C TYR A 667 19.24 -0.36 -32.93
N SER A 668 18.33 0.37 -33.57
CA SER A 668 16.94 -0.02 -33.77
C SER A 668 16.80 -0.96 -34.97
N TYR A 669 15.86 -1.91 -34.88
CA TYR A 669 15.46 -2.76 -36.01
C TYR A 669 14.62 -2.05 -37.08
N GLY A 670 14.20 -0.80 -36.82
CA GLY A 670 13.61 0.10 -37.81
C GLY A 670 12.10 0.30 -37.70
N LEU A 671 11.51 0.83 -38.77
CA LEU A 671 10.08 1.17 -38.89
C LEU A 671 9.57 2.20 -37.87
N ASN A 672 10.47 2.94 -37.22
CA ASN A 672 10.07 3.99 -36.30
C ASN A 672 9.71 5.26 -37.07
N LYS A 673 8.76 6.00 -36.52
CA LYS A 673 8.20 7.21 -37.11
C LYS A 673 8.47 8.38 -36.18
N ILE A 674 9.35 9.28 -36.59
CA ILE A 674 9.63 10.54 -35.89
C ILE A 674 8.95 11.66 -36.68
N LEU A 675 7.79 12.11 -36.22
CA LEU A 675 6.88 12.94 -37.00
C LEU A 675 6.60 14.26 -36.30
N ASP A 676 6.66 15.38 -37.02
CA ASP A 676 6.10 16.66 -36.56
C ASP A 676 6.60 17.14 -35.17
N ASN A 677 7.81 16.73 -34.76
CA ASN A 677 8.38 17.14 -33.48
C ASN A 677 9.07 18.50 -33.60
N LYS A 678 9.04 19.28 -32.53
CA LYS A 678 9.77 20.54 -32.39
C LYS A 678 10.93 20.34 -31.44
N VAL A 679 12.16 20.45 -31.94
CA VAL A 679 13.39 20.28 -31.16
C VAL A 679 14.22 21.55 -31.21
N SER A 680 14.81 21.95 -30.09
CA SER A 680 15.74 23.08 -30.08
C SER A 680 16.79 23.03 -28.98
N ASN A 681 17.92 23.73 -29.19
CA ASN A 681 18.98 23.90 -28.21
C ASN A 681 19.67 22.60 -27.78
N GLU A 682 19.92 21.71 -28.74
CA GLU A 682 20.54 20.39 -28.50
C GLU A 682 21.91 20.28 -29.17
N GLY A 683 22.75 19.35 -28.72
CA GLY A 683 23.93 18.95 -29.49
C GLY A 683 23.49 18.25 -30.79
N TYR A 684 22.67 17.22 -30.65
CA TYR A 684 22.02 16.55 -31.77
C TYR A 684 20.51 16.75 -31.65
N GLY A 685 19.88 17.49 -32.56
CA GLY A 685 18.43 17.62 -32.57
C GLY A 685 17.75 16.27 -32.78
N ILE A 686 18.05 15.62 -33.90
CA ILE A 686 17.67 14.23 -34.17
C ILE A 686 18.92 13.41 -34.50
N TYR A 687 19.24 12.41 -33.68
CA TYR A 687 20.39 11.53 -33.88
C TYR A 687 19.95 10.11 -34.24
N VAL A 688 20.47 9.57 -35.35
CA VAL A 688 20.17 8.22 -35.82
C VAL A 688 21.48 7.46 -36.00
N GLU A 689 21.67 6.43 -35.20
CA GLU A 689 22.89 5.63 -35.17
C GLU A 689 22.58 4.16 -35.43
N ASN A 690 23.31 3.52 -36.36
CA ASN A 690 23.22 2.08 -36.60
C ASN A 690 21.77 1.57 -36.78
N SER A 691 20.90 2.43 -37.31
CA SER A 691 19.44 2.20 -37.35
C SER A 691 18.92 2.42 -38.76
N LYS A 692 18.09 1.47 -39.22
CA LYS A 692 17.66 1.38 -40.62
C LYS A 692 16.16 1.57 -40.75
N THR A 693 15.69 1.87 -41.97
CA THR A 693 14.26 1.84 -42.35
C THR A 693 13.33 2.69 -41.46
N ASN A 694 13.82 3.81 -40.93
CA ASN A 694 13.01 4.78 -40.18
C ASN A 694 12.46 5.88 -41.08
N THR A 695 11.35 6.48 -40.64
CA THR A 695 10.74 7.66 -41.27
C THR A 695 10.88 8.86 -40.33
N ILE A 696 11.52 9.92 -40.81
CA ILE A 696 11.72 11.17 -40.08
C ILE A 696 11.10 12.28 -40.93
N ALA A 697 9.92 12.74 -40.55
CA ALA A 697 9.14 13.64 -41.38
C ALA A 697 8.45 14.79 -40.64
N GLY A 698 8.35 15.96 -41.27
CA GLY A 698 7.62 17.10 -40.70
C GLY A 698 8.26 17.74 -39.45
N ASN A 699 9.44 17.29 -39.02
CA ASN A 699 10.06 17.79 -37.81
C ASN A 699 10.65 19.19 -38.04
N THR A 700 10.65 20.01 -36.99
CA THR A 700 11.32 21.31 -36.95
C THR A 700 12.45 21.27 -35.92
N VAL A 701 13.69 21.45 -36.37
CA VAL A 701 14.87 21.51 -35.49
C VAL A 701 15.58 22.84 -35.65
N ASN A 702 15.68 23.58 -34.55
CA ASN A 702 16.30 24.91 -34.53
C ASN A 702 17.45 24.99 -33.52
N THR A 703 18.46 25.81 -33.81
CA THR A 703 19.49 26.22 -32.84
C THR A 703 20.21 25.04 -32.16
N SER A 704 20.46 23.97 -32.91
CA SER A 704 21.23 22.80 -32.47
C SER A 704 22.57 22.71 -33.22
N GLU A 705 23.56 21.98 -32.72
CA GLU A 705 24.81 21.77 -33.47
C GLU A 705 24.52 20.96 -34.74
N TYR A 706 23.84 19.82 -34.60
CA TYR A 706 23.27 19.07 -35.73
C TYR A 706 21.76 19.12 -35.68
N GLY A 707 21.11 19.54 -36.77
CA GLY A 707 19.66 19.43 -36.94
C GLY A 707 19.24 17.96 -36.98
N LEU A 708 19.80 17.21 -37.93
CA LEU A 708 19.66 15.76 -38.03
C LEU A 708 20.99 15.11 -38.40
N TYR A 709 21.39 14.08 -37.64
CA TYR A 709 22.63 13.36 -37.86
C TYR A 709 22.40 11.85 -38.05
N LEU A 710 22.78 11.33 -39.22
CA LEU A 710 22.82 9.90 -39.54
C LEU A 710 24.26 9.39 -39.40
N TYR A 711 24.48 8.41 -38.53
CA TYR A 711 25.80 7.91 -38.19
C TYR A 711 25.88 6.37 -38.15
N GLY A 712 27.06 5.83 -38.48
CA GLY A 712 27.41 4.43 -38.29
C GLY A 712 26.42 3.49 -38.97
N THR A 713 26.42 3.39 -40.31
CA THR A 713 25.53 2.48 -41.05
C THR A 713 24.01 2.71 -40.90
N ALA A 714 23.60 3.95 -40.63
CA ALA A 714 22.20 4.36 -40.58
C ALA A 714 21.58 4.39 -41.99
N ASN A 715 21.27 3.21 -42.53
CA ASN A 715 20.92 3.01 -43.93
C ASN A 715 19.41 2.99 -44.20
N SER A 716 19.03 3.37 -45.42
CA SER A 716 17.66 3.20 -45.92
C SER A 716 16.60 3.95 -45.09
N ASN A 717 16.98 5.07 -44.47
CA ASN A 717 16.06 5.97 -43.79
C ASN A 717 15.44 6.96 -44.79
N THR A 718 14.20 7.37 -44.51
CA THR A 718 13.49 8.41 -45.26
C THR A 718 13.38 9.68 -44.42
N ILE A 719 13.95 10.78 -44.92
CA ILE A 719 13.98 12.09 -44.28
C ILE A 719 13.22 13.06 -45.18
N GLU A 720 12.00 13.43 -44.80
CA GLU A 720 11.15 14.27 -45.67
C GLU A 720 10.37 15.39 -45.00
N ASN A 721 10.20 16.51 -45.71
CA ASN A 721 9.40 17.65 -45.24
C ASN A 721 9.86 18.21 -43.88
N ASN A 722 11.13 18.03 -43.51
CA ASN A 722 11.66 18.60 -42.26
C ASN A 722 12.16 20.02 -42.49
N THR A 723 12.12 20.82 -41.42
CA THR A 723 12.62 22.19 -41.37
C THR A 723 13.80 22.26 -40.40
N MET A 724 15.00 22.58 -40.90
CA MET A 724 16.23 22.66 -40.12
C MET A 724 16.79 24.08 -40.19
N ASN A 725 16.71 24.85 -39.11
CA ASN A 725 17.18 26.24 -39.12
C ASN A 725 18.24 26.56 -38.06
N TYR A 726 19.17 27.45 -38.39
CA TYR A 726 20.14 27.98 -37.43
C TYR A 726 20.97 26.88 -36.75
N ASN A 727 21.29 25.80 -37.47
CA ASN A 727 22.14 24.72 -36.98
C ASN A 727 23.54 24.81 -37.60
N SER A 728 24.57 24.26 -36.94
CA SER A 728 25.88 24.15 -37.60
C SER A 728 25.80 23.17 -38.78
N TYR A 729 25.12 22.05 -38.60
CA TYR A 729 24.86 21.07 -39.65
C TYR A 729 23.36 20.85 -39.75
N GLY A 730 22.72 21.24 -40.86
CA GLY A 730 21.29 21.04 -41.05
C GLY A 730 20.93 19.56 -41.12
N ILE A 731 21.45 18.85 -42.11
CA ILE A 731 21.41 17.38 -42.22
C ILE A 731 22.82 16.85 -42.49
N SER A 732 23.33 16.00 -41.61
CA SER A 732 24.64 15.34 -41.77
C SER A 732 24.49 13.83 -41.93
N ILE A 733 25.22 13.26 -42.88
CA ILE A 733 25.25 11.84 -43.22
C ILE A 733 26.69 11.36 -43.18
N SER A 734 27.02 10.52 -42.20
CA SER A 734 28.41 10.10 -41.97
C SER A 734 28.57 8.61 -41.72
N ASP A 735 29.80 8.13 -41.90
CA ASP A 735 30.26 6.76 -41.58
C ASP A 735 29.37 5.66 -42.17
N TYR A 736 29.46 5.51 -43.49
CA TYR A 736 28.82 4.43 -44.23
C TYR A 736 27.29 4.42 -44.12
N SER A 737 26.69 5.59 -43.85
CA SER A 737 25.24 5.79 -43.83
C SER A 737 24.72 5.99 -45.25
N ASN A 738 24.47 4.87 -45.92
CA ASN A 738 24.19 4.77 -47.34
C ASN A 738 22.69 4.60 -47.62
N THR A 739 22.29 4.79 -48.88
CA THR A 739 20.93 4.49 -49.38
C THR A 739 19.79 5.29 -48.72
N ASN A 740 20.10 6.43 -48.11
CA ASN A 740 19.12 7.31 -47.49
C ASN A 740 18.41 8.18 -48.54
N ARG A 741 17.13 8.46 -48.29
CA ARG A 741 16.28 9.32 -49.14
C ARG A 741 15.95 10.62 -48.39
N ILE A 742 16.57 11.71 -48.83
CA ILE A 742 16.41 13.06 -48.24
C ILE A 742 15.66 13.92 -49.24
N LYS A 743 14.38 14.18 -48.98
CA LYS A 743 13.51 14.86 -49.94
C LYS A 743 12.65 15.96 -49.34
N ARG A 744 12.44 17.05 -50.09
CA ARG A 744 11.50 18.14 -49.70
C ARG A 744 11.78 18.77 -48.34
N ASN A 745 13.04 18.77 -47.89
CA ASN A 745 13.41 19.44 -46.64
C ASN A 745 13.73 20.91 -46.91
N THR A 746 13.44 21.78 -45.94
CA THR A 746 13.80 23.19 -45.94
C THR A 746 14.91 23.43 -44.92
N LEU A 747 16.06 23.94 -45.37
CA LEU A 747 17.23 24.14 -44.55
C LEU A 747 17.70 25.59 -44.70
N THR A 748 17.61 26.38 -43.63
CA THR A 748 17.89 27.83 -43.70
C THR A 748 18.86 28.28 -42.60
N ASN A 749 19.81 29.15 -42.92
CA ASN A 749 20.80 29.67 -41.95
C ASN A 749 21.62 28.56 -41.26
N ASN A 750 22.03 27.52 -41.99
CA ASN A 750 22.91 26.48 -41.45
C ASN A 750 24.34 26.65 -41.97
N THR A 751 25.38 26.34 -41.18
CA THR A 751 26.77 26.38 -41.69
C THR A 751 26.92 25.41 -42.86
N TYR A 752 26.50 24.16 -42.67
CA TYR A 752 26.33 23.20 -43.76
C TYR A 752 24.84 22.86 -43.88
N GLY A 753 24.26 23.08 -45.06
CA GLY A 753 22.87 22.68 -45.34
C GLY A 753 22.73 21.16 -45.27
N ILE A 754 23.20 20.47 -46.31
CA ILE A 754 23.30 19.00 -46.33
C ILE A 754 24.75 18.60 -46.53
N GLN A 755 25.26 17.73 -45.65
CA GLN A 755 26.60 17.18 -45.75
C GLN A 755 26.58 15.64 -45.83
N ALA A 756 27.37 15.07 -46.73
CA ALA A 756 27.67 13.64 -46.79
C ALA A 756 29.17 13.40 -46.73
N ILE A 757 29.63 12.68 -45.70
CA ILE A 757 31.03 12.29 -45.49
C ILE A 757 31.10 10.76 -45.44
N THR A 758 31.96 10.16 -46.26
CA THR A 758 32.14 8.69 -46.30
C THR A 758 30.81 7.93 -46.45
N SER A 759 29.85 8.51 -47.18
CA SER A 759 28.46 8.05 -47.25
C SER A 759 27.93 8.13 -48.68
N SER A 760 27.75 6.97 -49.29
CA SER A 760 27.50 6.79 -50.71
C SER A 760 26.07 6.33 -51.01
N ASN A 761 25.65 6.40 -52.28
CA ASN A 761 24.35 5.92 -52.75
C ASN A 761 23.13 6.62 -52.11
N ASN A 762 23.28 7.85 -51.63
CA ASN A 762 22.17 8.63 -51.07
C ASN A 762 21.45 9.43 -52.17
N THR A 763 20.15 9.68 -51.98
CA THR A 763 19.32 10.47 -52.89
C THR A 763 18.84 11.75 -52.19
N LEU A 764 19.28 12.89 -52.69
CA LEU A 764 18.93 14.23 -52.22
C LEU A 764 18.04 14.88 -53.28
N ARG A 765 16.74 15.02 -53.01
CA ARG A 765 15.79 15.46 -54.03
C ARG A 765 14.81 16.54 -53.57
N ASP A 766 14.54 17.52 -54.41
CA ASP A 766 13.50 18.54 -54.14
C ASP A 766 13.74 19.31 -52.81
N ASN A 767 14.98 19.41 -52.31
CA ASN A 767 15.28 20.15 -51.06
C ASN A 767 15.52 21.64 -51.35
N ASN A 768 15.17 22.50 -50.39
CA ASN A 768 15.36 23.95 -50.45
C ASN A 768 16.40 24.38 -49.39
N ILE A 769 17.57 24.83 -49.82
CA ILE A 769 18.73 25.11 -48.95
C ILE A 769 19.18 26.56 -49.15
N THR A 770 19.12 27.36 -48.09
CA THR A 770 19.32 28.81 -48.19
C THR A 770 20.09 29.44 -47.03
N GLU A 771 20.73 30.58 -47.30
CA GLU A 771 21.28 31.48 -46.27
C GLU A 771 22.37 30.84 -45.39
N GLY A 772 23.07 29.82 -45.88
CA GLY A 772 24.13 29.10 -45.16
C GLY A 772 25.55 29.40 -45.63
N GLN A 773 26.54 28.75 -45.03
CA GLN A 773 27.91 28.80 -45.56
C GLN A 773 28.03 27.88 -46.78
N THR A 774 27.85 26.57 -46.63
CA THR A 774 27.84 25.64 -47.77
C THR A 774 26.47 24.98 -47.90
N GLY A 775 25.85 25.11 -49.07
CA GLY A 775 24.54 24.50 -49.35
C GLY A 775 24.58 22.98 -49.28
N ILE A 776 25.33 22.34 -50.18
CA ILE A 776 25.52 20.88 -50.19
C ILE A 776 27.01 20.54 -50.25
N TYR A 777 27.50 19.72 -49.32
CA TYR A 777 28.90 19.31 -49.24
C TYR A 777 29.05 17.78 -49.30
N ILE A 778 29.77 17.28 -50.30
CA ILE A 778 29.96 15.84 -50.54
C ILE A 778 31.46 15.52 -50.51
N MET A 779 31.90 14.79 -49.48
CA MET A 779 33.29 14.42 -49.25
C MET A 779 33.47 12.90 -49.13
N LEU A 780 34.46 12.33 -49.83
CA LEU A 780 34.74 10.89 -49.82
C LEU A 780 33.47 10.04 -50.06
N SER A 781 32.54 10.56 -50.86
CA SER A 781 31.18 10.05 -50.98
C SER A 781 30.78 9.94 -52.44
N SER A 782 30.49 8.71 -52.88
CA SER A 782 30.28 8.38 -54.29
C SER A 782 28.85 7.95 -54.59
N ASN A 783 28.49 7.99 -55.87
CA ASN A 783 27.21 7.48 -56.38
C ASN A 783 25.97 8.13 -55.74
N ASN A 784 26.08 9.36 -55.23
CA ASN A 784 24.93 10.10 -54.72
C ASN A 784 24.19 10.78 -55.88
N THR A 785 22.87 10.91 -55.73
CA THR A 785 21.99 11.60 -56.70
C THR A 785 21.42 12.86 -56.07
N LEU A 786 21.72 14.02 -56.67
CA LEU A 786 21.19 15.33 -56.30
C LEU A 786 20.25 15.80 -57.42
N ALA A 787 18.93 15.79 -57.20
CA ALA A 787 17.97 16.13 -58.24
C ALA A 787 16.94 17.18 -57.80
N ASN A 788 16.65 18.17 -58.65
CA ASN A 788 15.63 19.20 -58.41
C ASN A 788 15.80 20.00 -57.09
N ASN A 789 17.01 20.09 -56.54
CA ASN A 789 17.24 20.88 -55.34
C ASN A 789 17.34 22.37 -55.70
N THR A 790 16.90 23.23 -54.80
CA THR A 790 17.10 24.68 -54.87
C THR A 790 18.14 25.09 -53.83
N VAL A 791 19.28 25.62 -54.27
CA VAL A 791 20.41 26.01 -53.41
C VAL A 791 20.77 27.46 -53.69
N ARG A 792 20.41 28.39 -52.80
CA ARG A 792 20.59 29.82 -53.06
C ARG A 792 20.96 30.64 -51.84
N LEU A 793 21.60 31.78 -52.07
CA LEU A 793 21.97 32.72 -51.00
C LEU A 793 22.92 32.10 -49.97
N ASN A 794 23.73 31.12 -50.34
CA ASN A 794 24.79 30.56 -49.49
C ASN A 794 26.14 31.21 -49.83
N GLU A 795 27.16 30.98 -49.00
CA GLU A 795 28.54 31.32 -49.40
C GLU A 795 28.96 30.46 -50.60
N ASP A 796 28.96 29.14 -50.47
CA ASP A 796 29.11 28.17 -51.56
C ASP A 796 27.81 27.40 -51.81
N GLY A 797 27.49 27.15 -53.09
CA GLY A 797 26.32 26.35 -53.47
C GLY A 797 26.52 24.86 -53.20
N VAL A 798 27.24 24.16 -54.08
CA VAL A 798 27.47 22.70 -54.01
C VAL A 798 28.95 22.38 -54.17
N GLN A 799 29.48 21.51 -53.32
CA GLN A 799 30.88 21.07 -53.36
C GLN A 799 31.02 19.54 -53.44
N PHE A 800 31.86 19.06 -54.35
CA PHE A 800 32.37 17.69 -54.38
C PHE A 800 33.89 17.69 -54.19
N VAL A 801 34.34 17.07 -53.11
CA VAL A 801 35.77 17.09 -52.73
C VAL A 801 36.28 15.72 -52.31
N PHE A 802 37.60 15.53 -52.45
CA PHE A 802 38.33 14.36 -51.94
C PHE A 802 37.73 13.01 -52.38
N SER A 803 37.88 12.66 -53.66
CA SER A 803 37.42 11.38 -54.24
C SER A 803 35.90 11.15 -54.15
N SER A 804 35.10 12.22 -54.17
CA SER A 804 33.64 12.14 -54.29
C SER A 804 33.24 11.86 -55.74
N ASN A 805 33.43 10.62 -56.17
CA ASN A 805 33.33 10.23 -57.58
C ASN A 805 31.93 9.75 -57.98
N ASN A 806 31.61 9.81 -59.28
CA ASN A 806 30.42 9.20 -59.88
C ASN A 806 29.08 9.70 -59.30
N ASN A 807 29.01 10.94 -58.81
CA ASN A 807 27.75 11.54 -58.37
C ASN A 807 26.98 12.12 -59.56
N ARG A 808 25.65 12.20 -59.43
CA ARG A 808 24.73 12.67 -60.47
C ARG A 808 23.95 13.89 -59.99
N MET A 809 24.09 15.01 -60.69
CA MET A 809 23.33 16.25 -60.45
C MET A 809 22.37 16.52 -61.60
N GLU A 810 21.08 16.61 -61.31
CA GLU A 810 20.04 16.83 -62.33
C GLU A 810 19.03 17.90 -61.98
N ASN A 811 18.81 18.82 -62.92
CA ASN A 811 17.74 19.83 -62.85
C ASN A 811 17.75 20.64 -61.54
N ASN A 812 18.91 20.84 -60.93
CA ASN A 812 19.04 21.66 -59.72
C ASN A 812 19.06 23.14 -60.09
N THR A 813 18.49 23.99 -59.23
CA THR A 813 18.54 25.45 -59.34
C THR A 813 19.49 25.98 -58.28
N ILE A 814 20.67 26.42 -58.69
CA ILE A 814 21.76 26.88 -57.84
C ILE A 814 22.04 28.34 -58.17
N THR A 815 21.62 29.27 -57.33
CA THR A 815 21.63 30.68 -57.71
C THR A 815 22.02 31.63 -56.59
N SER A 816 22.61 32.78 -56.92
CA SER A 816 22.86 33.85 -55.95
C SER A 816 23.70 33.40 -54.75
N ASN A 817 24.70 32.54 -54.96
CA ASN A 817 25.66 32.17 -53.91
C ASN A 817 26.89 33.09 -53.99
N ASN A 818 27.46 33.50 -52.86
CA ASN A 818 28.47 34.56 -52.83
C ASN A 818 29.81 34.15 -53.49
N GLN A 819 30.15 32.86 -53.41
CA GLN A 819 31.33 32.22 -53.97
C GLN A 819 30.92 31.24 -55.08
N ASN A 820 31.40 29.99 -55.08
CA ASN A 820 31.15 29.08 -56.18
C ASN A 820 29.69 28.59 -56.20
N GLY A 821 29.10 28.49 -57.38
CA GLY A 821 27.83 27.79 -57.57
C GLY A 821 28.02 26.29 -57.38
N ILE A 822 28.91 25.71 -58.19
CA ILE A 822 29.38 24.32 -58.08
C ILE A 822 30.91 24.30 -58.08
N TYR A 823 31.50 23.66 -57.08
CA TYR A 823 32.94 23.43 -56.97
C TYR A 823 33.28 21.94 -56.93
N ILE A 824 34.12 21.48 -57.86
CA ILE A 824 34.54 20.08 -57.97
C ILE A 824 36.07 19.98 -57.90
N ALA A 825 36.59 19.44 -56.80
CA ALA A 825 38.02 19.27 -56.57
C ALA A 825 38.38 17.82 -56.22
N ASN A 826 39.47 17.32 -56.80
CA ASN A 826 39.98 15.95 -56.58
C ASN A 826 38.89 14.86 -56.68
N SER A 827 37.91 15.05 -57.57
CA SER A 827 36.72 14.19 -57.72
C SER A 827 36.35 14.08 -59.20
N SER A 828 36.14 12.87 -59.70
CA SER A 828 35.95 12.59 -61.13
C SER A 828 34.70 11.74 -61.42
N GLY A 829 34.31 11.70 -62.70
CA GLY A 829 33.18 10.91 -63.16
C GLY A 829 31.81 11.45 -62.73
N ASN A 830 31.74 12.67 -62.18
CA ASN A 830 30.48 13.30 -61.80
C ASN A 830 29.73 13.81 -63.05
N GLY A 831 28.42 13.58 -63.07
CA GLY A 831 27.52 13.92 -64.17
C GLY A 831 26.59 15.08 -63.82
N LEU A 832 26.71 16.23 -64.49
CA LEU A 832 25.89 17.42 -64.27
C LEU A 832 24.97 17.65 -65.47
N ASN A 833 23.65 17.41 -65.36
CA ASN A 833 22.72 17.57 -66.47
C ASN A 833 21.54 18.51 -66.14
N GLY A 834 21.25 19.45 -67.03
CA GLY A 834 20.05 20.30 -66.93
C GLY A 834 20.05 21.26 -65.74
N ASN A 835 21.18 21.53 -65.10
CA ASN A 835 21.24 22.39 -63.91
C ASN A 835 21.27 23.87 -64.30
N VAL A 836 20.60 24.71 -63.51
CA VAL A 836 20.66 26.17 -63.62
C VAL A 836 21.61 26.69 -62.56
N VAL A 837 22.79 27.19 -62.96
CA VAL A 837 23.85 27.65 -62.06
C VAL A 837 24.17 29.11 -62.41
N CYS A 838 23.51 30.04 -61.74
CA CYS A 838 23.46 31.45 -62.19
C CYS A 838 23.58 32.44 -61.05
N PHE A 839 24.22 33.59 -61.34
CA PHE A 839 24.39 34.67 -60.36
C PHE A 839 25.17 34.23 -59.11
N SER A 840 25.93 33.14 -59.22
CA SER A 840 26.96 32.82 -58.25
C SER A 840 28.19 33.70 -58.53
N ASN A 841 29.23 33.64 -57.69
CA ASN A 841 30.45 34.44 -57.85
C ASN A 841 30.24 35.96 -57.65
N GLN A 842 29.63 36.35 -56.52
CA GLN A 842 29.50 37.77 -56.14
C GLN A 842 30.82 38.38 -55.64
N THR A 843 31.88 37.58 -55.49
CA THR A 843 33.22 38.00 -55.07
C THR A 843 34.24 37.65 -56.16
N LEU A 844 35.22 38.51 -56.46
CA LEU A 844 36.23 38.24 -57.49
C LEU A 844 37.00 36.93 -57.22
N GLY A 845 37.05 36.04 -58.22
CA GLY A 845 37.88 34.82 -58.19
C GLY A 845 37.11 33.49 -58.10
N TYR A 846 35.78 33.52 -58.10
CA TYR A 846 34.92 32.33 -58.04
C TYR A 846 34.20 32.10 -59.38
N TYR A 847 33.43 31.02 -59.49
CA TYR A 847 32.74 30.64 -60.72
C TYR A 847 31.33 30.10 -60.44
N ASP A 848 30.42 30.21 -61.42
CA ASP A 848 29.19 29.43 -61.42
C ASP A 848 29.55 27.94 -61.38
N ILE A 849 30.47 27.49 -62.23
CA ILE A 849 30.99 26.11 -62.22
C ILE A 849 32.51 26.11 -62.26
N GLN A 850 33.14 25.58 -61.22
CA GLN A 850 34.59 25.35 -61.16
C GLN A 850 34.90 23.85 -61.11
N ASN A 851 35.64 23.37 -62.11
CA ASN A 851 36.00 21.96 -62.25
C ASN A 851 37.52 21.75 -62.30
N GLN A 852 38.02 20.72 -61.62
CA GLN A 852 39.47 20.44 -61.58
C GLN A 852 39.87 19.07 -62.16
N MET A 853 38.91 18.16 -62.34
CA MET A 853 39.14 16.78 -62.79
C MET A 853 38.14 16.39 -63.89
N PRO A 854 38.32 15.25 -64.59
CA PRO A 854 37.39 14.83 -65.63
C PRO A 854 35.98 14.58 -65.07
N ASN A 855 35.04 15.44 -65.44
CA ASN A 855 33.61 15.38 -65.13
C ASN A 855 32.84 15.73 -66.41
N SER A 856 31.57 15.34 -66.50
CA SER A 856 30.79 15.46 -67.74
C SER A 856 29.38 15.97 -67.48
N GLY A 857 28.73 16.49 -68.50
CA GLY A 857 27.40 17.07 -68.36
C GLY A 857 26.82 17.59 -69.66
N SER A 858 25.54 17.95 -69.64
CA SER A 858 24.84 18.54 -70.79
C SER A 858 23.64 19.37 -70.36
N GLY A 859 23.31 20.41 -71.14
CA GLY A 859 22.10 21.20 -70.93
C GLY A 859 22.11 22.09 -69.70
N ASN A 860 23.29 22.40 -69.14
CA ASN A 860 23.43 23.28 -68.00
C ASN A 860 23.36 24.75 -68.44
N THR A 861 23.00 25.63 -67.49
CA THR A 861 22.93 27.09 -67.68
C THR A 861 23.95 27.75 -66.75
N CYS A 862 24.91 28.50 -67.28
CA CYS A 862 25.88 29.30 -66.50
C CYS A 862 26.55 30.38 -67.36
N ASP A 863 27.10 31.43 -66.73
CA ASP A 863 27.84 32.49 -67.44
C ASP A 863 29.34 32.45 -67.15
N TYR A 864 29.74 32.13 -65.91
CA TYR A 864 31.14 32.16 -65.48
C TYR A 864 31.62 30.76 -65.06
N TYR A 865 32.55 30.17 -65.80
CA TYR A 865 33.00 28.79 -65.56
C TYR A 865 34.52 28.62 -65.69
N GLN A 866 35.06 27.62 -65.00
CA GLN A 866 36.47 27.21 -65.07
C GLN A 866 36.59 25.72 -65.36
N ASN A 867 37.27 25.39 -66.46
CA ASN A 867 37.50 24.02 -66.96
C ASN A 867 36.22 23.18 -67.07
N TRP A 868 35.12 23.81 -67.47
CA TRP A 868 33.83 23.15 -67.70
C TRP A 868 33.40 23.33 -69.15
N ASN A 869 32.92 22.25 -69.76
CA ASN A 869 32.26 22.27 -71.07
C ASN A 869 31.12 21.24 -71.03
N ASP A 870 29.90 21.66 -71.36
CA ASP A 870 28.82 20.74 -71.65
C ASP A 870 29.13 19.95 -72.92
N THR A 871 28.60 18.74 -72.99
CA THR A 871 28.75 17.85 -74.14
C THR A 871 28.23 18.55 -75.40
N GLY A 872 29.13 18.86 -76.33
CA GLY A 872 28.80 19.55 -77.57
C GLY A 872 28.74 21.10 -77.48
N ALA A 873 29.21 21.71 -76.39
CA ALA A 873 29.27 23.16 -76.21
C ALA A 873 30.61 23.63 -75.62
N ILE A 874 30.96 24.91 -75.84
CA ILE A 874 32.05 25.58 -75.11
C ILE A 874 31.41 26.26 -73.89
N GLY A 875 31.79 25.85 -72.68
CA GLY A 875 31.11 26.26 -71.45
C GLY A 875 29.77 25.57 -71.25
N CYS A 876 28.82 26.26 -70.62
CA CYS A 876 27.44 25.78 -70.46
C CYS A 876 26.64 25.89 -71.76
N ALA A 877 25.68 24.98 -71.97
CA ALA A 877 24.82 24.98 -73.15
C ALA A 877 23.86 26.19 -73.22
N ARG A 878 23.60 26.87 -72.10
CA ARG A 878 22.72 28.04 -71.98
C ARG A 878 23.38 29.12 -71.10
N ARG A 879 22.98 30.38 -71.31
CA ARG A 879 23.40 31.53 -70.51
C ARG A 879 22.34 31.94 -69.50
N CYS A 880 22.75 32.58 -68.42
CA CYS A 880 21.86 33.08 -67.40
C CYS A 880 21.03 34.26 -67.92
N THR A 881 19.77 34.32 -67.52
CA THR A 881 18.84 35.39 -67.93
C THR A 881 18.53 36.29 -66.76
N TYR A 882 18.94 37.56 -66.84
CA TYR A 882 18.56 38.59 -65.87
C TYR A 882 17.07 38.91 -66.03
N SER A 883 16.25 38.59 -65.03
CA SER A 883 14.86 39.07 -65.00
C SER A 883 14.86 40.55 -64.64
N THR A 884 14.38 41.40 -65.54
CA THR A 884 14.18 42.84 -65.32
C THR A 884 12.90 43.17 -64.54
N SER A 885 12.29 42.22 -63.82
CA SER A 885 11.15 42.51 -62.94
C SER A 885 11.20 41.76 -61.61
N GLN A 886 11.70 42.43 -60.58
CA GLN A 886 11.26 42.21 -59.21
C GLN A 886 11.07 43.57 -58.52
N THR A 887 9.81 44.02 -58.46
CA THR A 887 9.38 45.03 -57.49
C THR A 887 9.63 44.48 -56.08
N LEU A 888 10.53 45.13 -55.35
CA LEU A 888 10.74 44.97 -53.92
C LEU A 888 9.45 45.39 -53.18
N THR A 889 8.69 44.43 -52.65
CA THR A 889 7.76 44.70 -51.55
C THR A 889 8.55 44.70 -50.24
N LEU A 890 8.84 45.90 -49.72
CA LEU A 890 9.46 46.12 -48.41
C LEU A 890 8.44 45.85 -47.28
N ASN A 891 8.88 45.13 -46.25
CA ASN A 891 8.20 45.09 -44.95
C ASN A 891 8.32 46.47 -44.25
N PRO A 892 7.27 46.99 -43.59
CA PRO A 892 7.30 48.29 -42.93
C PRO A 892 8.10 48.19 -41.62
N GLY A 893 9.37 48.60 -41.64
CA GLY A 893 10.17 48.68 -40.41
C GLY A 893 11.67 48.89 -40.57
N TRP A 894 12.23 48.86 -41.78
CA TRP A 894 13.67 49.01 -41.99
C TRP A 894 13.96 50.29 -42.77
N ASN A 895 14.53 51.29 -42.09
CA ASN A 895 15.05 52.50 -42.72
C ASN A 895 16.37 52.16 -43.44
N LEU A 896 16.39 52.32 -44.77
CA LEU A 896 17.63 52.33 -45.53
C LEU A 896 18.19 53.77 -45.55
N ILE A 897 19.40 53.94 -45.02
CA ILE A 897 20.27 55.05 -45.41
C ILE A 897 20.82 54.70 -46.79
N ALA A 898 20.33 55.39 -47.82
CA ALA A 898 20.91 55.33 -49.15
C ALA A 898 22.21 56.16 -49.16
N ILE A 899 23.35 55.52 -49.45
CA ILE A 899 24.52 56.21 -49.99
C ILE A 899 24.61 55.80 -51.46
N CYS A 900 24.06 56.66 -52.33
CA CYS A 900 24.44 56.71 -53.73
C CYS A 900 25.77 57.44 -53.84
N GLN A 901 26.80 56.78 -54.37
CA GLN A 901 27.82 57.45 -55.17
C GLN A 901 28.10 56.61 -56.42
N GLU A 902 27.39 56.95 -57.50
CA GLU A 902 28.01 57.03 -58.82
C GLU A 902 28.84 58.35 -58.83
N THR A 903 30.00 58.45 -59.48
CA THR A 903 30.16 58.36 -60.94
C THR A 903 31.60 58.07 -61.40
N PRO A 904 31.79 57.64 -62.66
CA PRO A 904 33.01 57.03 -63.21
C PRO A 904 33.91 57.99 -64.02
N ALA A 905 35.13 57.52 -64.32
CA ALA A 905 36.18 58.10 -65.19
C ALA A 905 36.83 59.41 -64.72
#